data_AF-A0A839JIC3-F1
#
_entry.id   AF-A0A839JIC3-F1
#
_cell.length_a   1.000
_cell.length_b   1.000
_cell.length_c   1.000
_cell.angle_alpha   90.00
_cell.angle_beta   90.00
_cell.angle_gamma   90.00
#
_symmetry.space_group_name_H-M   'P 1'
#
loop_
_entity.id
_entity.type
_entity.pdbx_description
1 polymer ?
#
loop_
_entity_poly.entity_id
_entity_poly.type
_entity_poly.pdbx_seq_one_letter_code
_entity_poly.pdbx_strand_id
1 'polypeptide(L)'
;MTAQTILDEFALGMALRDVASTEQSGVVVVLSTRRDAHAPDFDLDAVTRAAGPDGRVLVVPANLNSQLNARLGDEFTVYGGAARVFPVRRADAPYAAPLVGSRNTTKRARLDQLVRHIENAKTASAPQPIPTTARQAGRPDLTFTAGAVTPVDSPDMAAALAAHLLNPERTRPTLLLTRRAGDYRPLVDVARIVQDVGTLVDIFEMGTGEVSWAFSEALARFPGTECYGGAGRVYPVGLEWTTNLDRSPLRFTWDASHAAASTEALIRDALASSRLSSYTARPIRARRVTGTVKGSVSGRGLVSLDQGGMATIWPELVVEDVDAEHLVQPGMRVEGDLDEATGRLDVAASLITADVALATFQHDDLVTARVVAVEREIAVLEIFPGVQPVVPAEDIVSGRFVIDVRQWLTVGEILSARIVQAGEADDDWQLSLLDVDPDEEPRPAPALLPGGPPWLPEPLAWDAEPEPEASEVEEPTVDRAPEPVPSVTPPPTPVAEAPPAQEPPVMEPQPTDDALRVMTAERDALAREVARLQDAADADADELKRLRRRGRDQDQTVSRLTKQLAAKDKQLAGVEGILEDRDRDRNAFPDPAEQFRYEVDLEWARRIPAAEKPNLPRASYLLGADFLPSLAEVSDRDRAKAVEVVIEVITGRVYDMPGRRTHQMRTGAGGDDPYLSRADGATCWRVNLQHGTPQARRLHFWVLPTGEIELSSVRIHDDMRP
;
A
#
# COMPACT_ATOMS: atom_id res chain seq x y z
N MET A 1 -12.38 -41.65 -3.43
CA MET A 1 -12.46 -40.71 -4.56
C MET A 1 -11.06 -40.48 -5.13
N THR A 2 -10.97 -39.93 -6.33
CA THR A 2 -9.72 -39.53 -6.99
C THR A 2 -9.82 -38.06 -7.36
N ALA A 3 -8.74 -37.29 -7.20
CA ALA A 3 -8.69 -35.91 -7.66
C ALA A 3 -8.91 -35.85 -9.19
N GLN A 4 -9.75 -34.92 -9.65
CA GLN A 4 -10.11 -34.77 -11.06
C GLN A 4 -9.14 -33.83 -11.75
N THR A 5 -8.25 -34.36 -12.58
CA THR A 5 -7.45 -33.54 -13.49
C THR A 5 -8.32 -32.99 -14.62
N ILE A 6 -8.32 -31.67 -14.75
CA ILE A 6 -9.01 -30.94 -15.83
C ILE A 6 -8.12 -30.96 -17.08
N LEU A 7 -8.65 -31.44 -18.20
CA LEU A 7 -7.87 -31.66 -19.44
C LEU A 7 -8.02 -30.53 -20.46
N ASP A 8 -9.16 -29.84 -20.45
CA ASP A 8 -9.54 -28.82 -21.42
C ASP A 8 -10.50 -27.78 -20.80
N GLU A 9 -10.83 -26.72 -21.55
CA GLU A 9 -11.68 -25.63 -21.06
C GLU A 9 -13.16 -26.03 -20.90
N PHE A 10 -13.65 -27.02 -21.65
CA PHE A 10 -15.02 -27.50 -21.49
C PHE A 10 -15.17 -28.29 -20.18
N ALA A 11 -14.21 -29.16 -19.88
CA ALA A 11 -14.08 -29.84 -18.59
C ALA A 11 -13.92 -28.84 -17.43
N LEU A 12 -13.17 -27.75 -17.63
CA LEU A 12 -13.04 -26.66 -16.66
C LEU A 12 -14.39 -25.96 -16.40
N GLY A 13 -15.10 -25.57 -17.45
CA GLY A 13 -16.41 -24.93 -17.37
C GLY A 13 -17.50 -25.83 -16.77
N MET A 14 -17.42 -27.15 -16.97
CA MET A 14 -18.26 -28.13 -16.30
C MET A 14 -17.90 -28.28 -14.81
N ALA A 15 -16.61 -28.34 -14.47
CA ALA A 15 -16.15 -28.54 -13.09
C ALA A 15 -16.38 -27.33 -12.19
N LEU A 16 -16.31 -26.11 -12.73
CA LEU A 16 -16.51 -24.86 -11.98
C LEU A 16 -17.98 -24.41 -11.88
N ARG A 17 -18.91 -25.06 -12.60
CA ARG A 17 -20.34 -24.67 -12.66
C ARG A 17 -20.97 -24.55 -11.27
N ASP A 18 -20.65 -25.47 -10.38
CA ASP A 18 -21.19 -25.52 -9.02
C ASP A 18 -20.33 -24.74 -8.02
N VAL A 19 -19.08 -24.39 -8.38
CA VAL A 19 -18.25 -23.47 -7.56
C VAL A 19 -18.81 -22.05 -7.60
N ALA A 20 -19.56 -21.72 -8.66
CA ALA A 20 -20.28 -20.46 -8.80
C ALA A 20 -21.61 -20.40 -8.02
N SER A 21 -22.19 -21.52 -7.56
CA SER A 21 -23.45 -21.51 -6.79
C SER A 21 -23.24 -21.22 -5.31
N THR A 22 -24.26 -20.58 -4.70
CA THR A 22 -24.26 -20.16 -3.29
C THR A 22 -24.35 -21.33 -2.31
N GLU A 23 -25.02 -22.42 -2.70
CA GLU A 23 -25.04 -23.69 -1.98
C GLU A 23 -24.26 -24.76 -2.74
N GLN A 24 -23.38 -25.47 -2.03
CA GLN A 24 -22.57 -26.58 -2.54
C GLN A 24 -22.77 -27.80 -1.62
N SER A 25 -22.65 -29.02 -2.15
CA SER A 25 -22.83 -30.25 -1.35
C SER A 25 -21.61 -30.59 -0.46
N GLY A 26 -20.48 -29.91 -0.65
CA GLY A 26 -19.24 -30.16 0.09
C GLY A 26 -18.10 -29.25 -0.40
N VAL A 27 -16.98 -29.25 0.34
CA VAL A 27 -15.82 -28.39 0.08
C VAL A 27 -15.14 -28.71 -1.24
N VAL A 28 -14.85 -27.68 -2.05
CA VAL A 28 -14.11 -27.84 -3.32
C VAL A 28 -12.68 -27.31 -3.15
N VAL A 29 -11.68 -28.09 -3.55
CA VAL A 29 -10.26 -27.73 -3.51
C VAL A 29 -9.73 -27.65 -4.93
N VAL A 30 -9.21 -26.49 -5.33
CA VAL A 30 -8.62 -26.25 -6.66
C VAL A 30 -7.10 -26.20 -6.53
N LEU A 31 -6.41 -27.11 -7.20
CA LEU A 31 -4.95 -27.26 -7.21
C LEU A 31 -4.41 -26.88 -8.59
N SER A 32 -3.72 -25.74 -8.71
CA SER A 32 -2.99 -25.41 -9.94
C SER A 32 -1.70 -26.23 -10.06
N THR A 33 -1.26 -26.57 -11.28
CA THR A 33 0.12 -27.04 -11.50
C THR A 33 1.08 -25.88 -11.82
N ARG A 34 2.38 -26.14 -11.80
CA ARG A 34 3.39 -25.22 -12.34
C ARG A 34 3.63 -25.48 -13.83
N ARG A 35 4.10 -24.47 -14.57
CA ARG A 35 4.41 -24.60 -16.02
C ARG A 35 5.45 -25.68 -16.34
N ASP A 36 6.27 -26.05 -15.36
CA ASP A 36 7.29 -27.10 -15.45
C ASP A 36 6.86 -28.44 -14.80
N ALA A 37 5.62 -28.59 -14.36
CA ALA A 37 5.14 -29.75 -13.61
C ALA A 37 3.80 -30.31 -14.12
N HIS A 38 3.78 -31.61 -14.45
CA HIS A 38 2.59 -32.36 -14.83
C HIS A 38 1.72 -32.80 -13.63
N ALA A 39 2.14 -32.48 -12.40
CA ALA A 39 1.45 -32.77 -11.15
C ALA A 39 1.48 -31.53 -10.24
N PRO A 40 0.52 -31.37 -9.31
CA PRO A 40 0.54 -30.29 -8.33
C PRO A 40 1.63 -30.51 -7.27
N ASP A 41 2.03 -29.46 -6.56
CA ASP A 41 3.08 -29.53 -5.53
C ASP A 41 2.64 -30.18 -4.20
N PHE A 42 1.38 -30.60 -4.10
CA PHE A 42 0.73 -31.14 -2.89
C PHE A 42 0.49 -32.66 -2.97
N ASP A 43 0.45 -33.32 -1.82
CA ASP A 43 0.07 -34.74 -1.70
C ASP A 43 -1.44 -34.89 -1.97
N LEU A 44 -1.77 -35.45 -3.13
CA LEU A 44 -3.16 -35.63 -3.58
C LEU A 44 -3.95 -36.62 -2.71
N ASP A 45 -3.32 -37.64 -2.14
CA ASP A 45 -4.02 -38.59 -1.29
C ASP A 45 -4.33 -37.96 0.08
N ALA A 46 -3.42 -37.16 0.62
CA ALA A 46 -3.66 -36.40 1.84
C ALA A 46 -4.74 -35.33 1.65
N VAL A 47 -4.69 -34.56 0.55
CA VAL A 47 -5.72 -33.55 0.23
C VAL A 47 -7.09 -34.21 -0.02
N THR A 48 -7.14 -35.36 -0.73
CA THR A 48 -8.40 -36.08 -0.96
C THR A 48 -8.97 -36.70 0.32
N ARG A 49 -8.12 -37.21 1.22
CA ARG A 49 -8.56 -37.64 2.57
C ARG A 49 -9.12 -36.47 3.37
N ALA A 50 -8.46 -35.32 3.37
CA ALA A 50 -8.92 -34.12 4.06
C ALA A 50 -10.24 -33.58 3.48
N ALA A 51 -10.42 -33.61 2.16
CA ALA A 51 -11.67 -33.21 1.49
C ALA A 51 -12.87 -34.09 1.89
N GLY A 52 -12.66 -35.37 2.18
CA GLY A 52 -13.72 -36.29 2.62
C GLY A 52 -14.65 -36.76 1.50
N PRO A 53 -15.74 -37.47 1.82
CA PRO A 53 -16.58 -38.14 0.82
C PRO A 53 -17.45 -37.20 -0.02
N ASP A 54 -17.83 -36.05 0.51
CA ASP A 54 -18.68 -35.05 -0.17
C ASP A 54 -17.85 -33.93 -0.82
N GLY A 55 -16.54 -33.87 -0.52
CA GLY A 55 -15.62 -32.86 -1.03
C GLY A 55 -15.02 -33.22 -2.40
N ARG A 56 -14.72 -32.19 -3.19
CA ARG A 56 -14.14 -32.34 -4.55
C ARG A 56 -12.72 -31.80 -4.59
N VAL A 57 -11.83 -32.50 -5.27
CA VAL A 57 -10.45 -32.02 -5.52
C VAL A 57 -10.25 -31.92 -7.03
N LEU A 58 -10.00 -30.72 -7.53
CA LEU A 58 -9.78 -30.40 -8.95
C LEU A 58 -8.31 -30.05 -9.17
N VAL A 59 -7.66 -30.67 -10.15
CA VAL A 59 -6.28 -30.36 -10.55
C VAL A 59 -6.33 -29.64 -11.89
N VAL A 60 -5.88 -28.38 -11.93
CA VAL A 60 -5.90 -27.53 -13.12
C VAL A 60 -4.47 -27.36 -13.66
N PRO A 61 -4.16 -27.89 -14.86
CA PRO A 61 -2.88 -27.67 -15.53
C PRO A 61 -2.59 -26.20 -15.81
N ALA A 62 -1.31 -25.81 -15.71
CA ALA A 62 -0.87 -24.42 -15.79
C ALA A 62 -1.25 -23.65 -17.08
N ASN A 63 -1.60 -24.36 -18.17
CA ASN A 63 -2.09 -23.77 -19.42
C ASN A 63 -3.59 -23.38 -19.40
N LEU A 64 -4.34 -23.78 -18.37
CA LEU A 64 -5.74 -23.42 -18.16
C LEU A 64 -5.93 -22.37 -17.03
N ASN A 65 -4.84 -21.90 -16.41
CA ASN A 65 -4.91 -20.94 -15.30
C ASN A 65 -5.58 -19.61 -15.69
N SER A 66 -5.41 -19.14 -16.93
CA SER A 66 -6.06 -17.90 -17.40
C SER A 66 -7.58 -18.05 -17.48
N GLN A 67 -8.04 -19.18 -18.02
CA GLN A 67 -9.46 -19.53 -18.14
C GLN A 67 -10.08 -19.85 -16.77
N LEU A 68 -9.29 -20.41 -15.84
CA LEU A 68 -9.69 -20.62 -14.45
C LEU A 68 -9.96 -19.28 -13.75
N ASN A 69 -8.99 -18.35 -13.81
CA ASN A 69 -9.10 -17.04 -13.18
C ASN A 69 -10.24 -16.22 -13.79
N ALA A 70 -10.36 -16.18 -15.12
CA ALA A 70 -11.44 -15.47 -15.82
C ALA A 70 -12.85 -16.02 -15.53
N ARG A 71 -12.97 -17.24 -15.00
CA ARG A 71 -14.24 -17.86 -14.57
C ARG A 71 -14.50 -17.77 -13.07
N LEU A 72 -13.47 -17.46 -12.26
CA LEU A 72 -13.55 -17.32 -10.80
C LEU A 72 -13.64 -15.85 -10.35
N GLY A 73 -13.09 -14.92 -11.12
CA GLY A 73 -12.84 -13.53 -10.72
C GLY A 73 -11.44 -13.34 -10.12
N ASP A 74 -10.89 -12.13 -10.24
CA ASP A 74 -9.49 -11.83 -9.87
C ASP A 74 -9.16 -12.11 -8.40
N GLU A 75 -10.14 -11.86 -7.52
CA GLU A 75 -10.03 -12.09 -6.08
C GLU A 75 -9.93 -13.58 -5.70
N PHE A 76 -10.47 -14.46 -6.55
CA PHE A 76 -10.52 -15.91 -6.38
C PHE A 76 -9.42 -16.65 -7.17
N THR A 77 -8.47 -15.92 -7.77
CA THR A 77 -7.35 -16.45 -8.59
C THR A 77 -6.57 -17.61 -7.95
N VAL A 78 -6.10 -18.55 -8.79
CA VAL A 78 -5.24 -19.68 -8.38
C VAL A 78 -4.15 -19.92 -9.44
N TYR A 79 -2.88 -19.94 -9.04
CA TYR A 79 -1.78 -20.01 -10.00
C TYR A 79 -0.49 -20.60 -9.42
N GLY A 80 0.42 -21.03 -10.31
CA GLY A 80 1.83 -21.25 -9.97
C GLY A 80 2.11 -22.41 -9.00
N GLY A 81 1.26 -23.43 -8.96
CA GLY A 81 1.38 -24.56 -8.03
C GLY A 81 0.64 -24.36 -6.71
N ALA A 82 -0.12 -23.26 -6.55
CA ALA A 82 -0.93 -22.97 -5.37
C ALA A 82 -2.23 -23.79 -5.33
N ALA A 83 -2.76 -23.95 -4.12
CA ALA A 83 -4.06 -24.55 -3.81
C ALA A 83 -5.04 -23.49 -3.28
N ARG A 84 -6.31 -23.51 -3.68
CA ARG A 84 -7.39 -22.71 -3.04
C ARG A 84 -8.53 -23.61 -2.60
N VAL A 85 -9.08 -23.35 -1.42
CA VAL A 85 -10.21 -24.09 -0.82
C VAL A 85 -11.48 -23.25 -0.95
N PHE A 86 -12.62 -23.85 -1.26
CA PHE A 86 -13.94 -23.20 -1.37
C PHE A 86 -14.93 -23.89 -0.40
N PRO A 87 -15.63 -23.14 0.48
CA PRO A 87 -16.49 -23.70 1.52
C PRO A 87 -17.89 -24.11 1.02
N VAL A 88 -18.59 -24.90 1.84
CA VAL A 88 -19.90 -25.53 1.53
C VAL A 88 -21.02 -24.51 1.23
N ARG A 89 -20.92 -23.29 1.76
CA ARG A 89 -21.71 -22.14 1.34
C ARG A 89 -20.79 -21.02 0.90
N ARG A 90 -21.05 -20.43 -0.27
CA ARG A 90 -20.36 -19.21 -0.69
C ARG A 90 -21.04 -18.02 -0.01
N ALA A 91 -20.36 -17.43 0.97
CA ALA A 91 -20.56 -16.02 1.29
C ALA A 91 -19.92 -15.18 0.17
N ASP A 92 -20.47 -14.01 -0.13
CA ASP A 92 -20.12 -13.20 -1.31
C ASP A 92 -18.77 -12.48 -1.21
N ALA A 93 -17.88 -12.93 -0.31
CA ALA A 93 -16.58 -12.33 -0.02
C ALA A 93 -15.40 -13.29 -0.38
N PRO A 94 -14.33 -12.79 -1.02
CA PRO A 94 -13.18 -13.61 -1.44
C PRO A 94 -12.48 -14.39 -0.33
N TYR A 95 -12.46 -13.81 0.88
CA TYR A 95 -11.75 -14.30 2.05
C TYR A 95 -12.33 -15.62 2.59
N ALA A 96 -13.55 -15.98 2.19
CA ALA A 96 -14.13 -17.30 2.46
C ALA A 96 -13.37 -18.46 1.76
N ALA A 97 -12.56 -18.16 0.73
CA ALA A 97 -11.87 -19.16 -0.10
C ALA A 97 -10.33 -19.04 -0.04
N PRO A 98 -9.66 -19.56 1.02
CA PRO A 98 -8.25 -19.29 1.30
C PRO A 98 -7.27 -19.96 0.33
N LEU A 99 -6.17 -19.25 0.02
CA LEU A 99 -5.11 -19.63 -0.93
C LEU A 99 -3.81 -20.05 -0.20
N VAL A 100 -3.30 -21.25 -0.50
CA VAL A 100 -2.02 -21.78 -0.01
C VAL A 100 -0.99 -21.78 -1.15
N GLY A 101 0.00 -20.90 -1.07
CA GLY A 101 1.05 -20.75 -2.09
C GLY A 101 2.12 -21.85 -2.08
N SER A 102 2.82 -22.04 -3.21
CA SER A 102 3.87 -23.08 -3.33
C SER A 102 5.29 -22.64 -2.88
N ARG A 103 5.46 -21.38 -2.43
CA ARG A 103 6.78 -20.79 -2.12
C ARG A 103 6.97 -20.49 -0.62
N ASN A 104 8.23 -20.37 -0.22
CA ASN A 104 8.73 -20.00 1.13
C ASN A 104 8.45 -20.94 2.33
N THR A 105 7.73 -22.05 2.17
CA THR A 105 7.52 -23.03 3.27
C THR A 105 7.77 -24.49 2.86
N THR A 106 8.10 -25.34 3.84
CA THR A 106 8.38 -26.78 3.62
C THR A 106 7.14 -27.51 3.10
N LYS A 107 7.33 -28.60 2.35
CA LYS A 107 6.21 -29.38 1.79
C LYS A 107 5.21 -29.85 2.87
N ARG A 108 5.71 -30.20 4.06
CA ARG A 108 4.89 -30.63 5.19
C ARG A 108 4.05 -29.47 5.75
N ALA A 109 4.68 -28.34 6.08
CA ALA A 109 3.95 -27.17 6.61
C ALA A 109 2.85 -26.66 5.67
N ARG A 110 3.07 -26.71 4.35
CA ARG A 110 2.05 -26.37 3.33
C ARG A 110 0.89 -27.35 3.29
N LEU A 111 1.18 -28.65 3.42
CA LEU A 111 0.13 -29.67 3.51
C LEU A 111 -0.68 -29.50 4.79
N ASP A 112 -0.01 -29.33 5.93
CA ASP A 112 -0.65 -29.12 7.24
C ASP A 112 -1.54 -27.86 7.23
N GLN A 113 -1.09 -26.77 6.58
CA GLN A 113 -1.90 -25.55 6.38
C GLN A 113 -3.14 -25.82 5.50
N LEU A 114 -2.95 -26.48 4.35
CA LEU A 114 -4.04 -26.78 3.42
C LEU A 114 -5.09 -27.70 4.06
N VAL A 115 -4.67 -28.70 4.85
CA VAL A 115 -5.58 -29.58 5.60
C VAL A 115 -6.42 -28.78 6.60
N ARG A 116 -5.82 -27.89 7.41
CA ARG A 116 -6.58 -27.02 8.34
C ARG A 116 -7.60 -26.13 7.61
N HIS A 117 -7.25 -25.57 6.45
CA HIS A 117 -8.18 -24.78 5.66
C HIS A 117 -9.36 -25.61 5.11
N ILE A 118 -9.12 -26.88 4.72
CA ILE A 118 -10.18 -27.81 4.28
C ILE A 118 -11.09 -28.20 5.46
N GLU A 119 -10.53 -28.40 6.65
CA GLU A 119 -11.30 -28.73 7.86
C GLU A 119 -12.17 -27.55 8.31
N ASN A 120 -11.63 -26.32 8.33
CA ASN A 120 -12.38 -25.10 8.64
C ASN A 120 -13.48 -24.81 7.59
N ALA A 121 -13.21 -25.06 6.30
CA ALA A 121 -14.19 -24.88 5.23
C ALA A 121 -15.41 -25.85 5.34
N LYS A 122 -15.28 -26.94 6.10
CA LYS A 122 -16.39 -27.85 6.44
C LYS A 122 -17.20 -27.37 7.65
N THR A 123 -16.53 -26.90 8.69
CA THR A 123 -17.19 -26.47 9.94
C THR A 123 -17.95 -25.15 9.79
N ALA A 124 -17.59 -24.32 8.80
CA ALA A 124 -18.30 -23.10 8.42
C ALA A 124 -19.77 -23.29 7.94
N SER A 125 -20.29 -24.52 7.88
CA SER A 125 -21.65 -24.81 7.41
C SER A 125 -22.75 -24.64 8.47
N ALA A 126 -22.41 -24.38 9.74
CA ALA A 126 -23.38 -24.25 10.84
C ALA A 126 -23.49 -22.80 11.35
N PRO A 127 -24.71 -22.22 11.45
CA PRO A 127 -24.89 -20.96 12.17
C PRO A 127 -24.69 -21.22 13.67
N GLN A 128 -23.52 -20.85 14.20
CA GLN A 128 -23.29 -20.84 15.64
C GLN A 128 -24.30 -19.89 16.30
N PRO A 129 -25.09 -20.35 17.29
CA PRO A 129 -25.96 -19.44 18.03
C PRO A 129 -25.10 -18.42 18.79
N ILE A 130 -25.61 -17.20 18.93
CA ILE A 130 -24.99 -16.18 19.79
C ILE A 130 -24.82 -16.81 21.19
N PRO A 131 -23.59 -16.83 21.77
CA PRO A 131 -23.32 -17.57 23.00
C PRO A 131 -23.88 -16.86 24.24
N THR A 132 -25.20 -16.97 24.44
CA THR A 132 -25.89 -16.46 25.62
C THR A 132 -25.33 -17.09 26.90
N THR A 133 -24.55 -16.30 27.65
CA THR A 133 -24.16 -16.58 29.05
C THR A 133 -23.44 -17.92 29.32
N ALA A 134 -22.42 -18.25 28.54
CA ALA A 134 -21.46 -19.28 28.94
C ALA A 134 -20.45 -18.71 29.97
N ARG A 135 -20.50 -19.19 31.23
CA ARG A 135 -19.48 -18.87 32.26
C ARG A 135 -18.10 -19.39 31.83
N GLN A 136 -17.24 -18.51 31.31
CA GLN A 136 -15.84 -18.84 31.05
C GLN A 136 -15.01 -18.71 32.33
N ALA A 137 -14.74 -19.83 32.99
CA ALA A 137 -13.62 -19.93 33.91
C ALA A 137 -12.33 -20.16 33.12
N GLY A 138 -11.26 -19.42 33.42
CA GLY A 138 -9.90 -19.74 32.95
C GLY A 138 -9.37 -19.03 31.71
N ARG A 139 -10.01 -17.95 31.22
CA ARG A 139 -9.27 -16.99 30.37
C ARG A 139 -8.28 -16.20 31.23
N PRO A 140 -7.09 -15.83 30.72
CA PRO A 140 -6.22 -14.89 31.41
C PRO A 140 -6.93 -13.54 31.52
N ASP A 141 -6.89 -12.95 32.72
CA ASP A 141 -7.46 -11.62 32.95
C ASP A 141 -6.47 -10.55 32.43
N LEU A 142 -6.95 -9.60 31.63
CA LEU A 142 -6.09 -8.55 31.08
C LEU A 142 -5.84 -7.51 32.16
N THR A 143 -4.63 -7.48 32.72
CA THR A 143 -4.25 -6.53 33.77
C THR A 143 -3.89 -5.16 33.19
N PHE A 144 -4.91 -4.36 32.88
CA PHE A 144 -4.76 -2.98 32.39
C PHE A 144 -3.96 -2.12 33.36
N THR A 145 -2.86 -1.51 32.90
CA THR A 145 -2.10 -0.52 33.66
C THR A 145 -2.26 0.85 33.02
N ALA A 146 -3.16 1.68 33.56
CA ALA A 146 -3.43 3.00 33.00
C ALA A 146 -2.19 3.91 33.02
N GLY A 147 -1.82 4.47 31.87
CA GLY A 147 -0.59 5.27 31.72
C GLY A 147 0.69 4.44 31.62
N ALA A 148 0.61 3.15 31.31
CA ALA A 148 1.77 2.30 31.01
C ALA A 148 1.45 1.29 29.90
N VAL A 149 2.49 0.67 29.34
CA VAL A 149 2.36 -0.39 28.33
C VAL A 149 2.10 -1.74 28.99
N THR A 150 1.06 -2.42 28.55
CA THR A 150 0.70 -3.77 29.01
C THR A 150 1.26 -4.80 28.02
N PRO A 151 2.25 -5.63 28.40
CA PRO A 151 2.84 -6.61 27.49
C PRO A 151 1.88 -7.77 27.22
N VAL A 152 1.93 -8.29 26.00
CA VAL A 152 1.17 -9.45 25.52
C VAL A 152 2.18 -10.48 25.06
N ASP A 153 2.58 -11.37 25.97
CA ASP A 153 3.66 -12.34 25.74
C ASP A 153 3.16 -13.78 25.50
N SER A 154 1.85 -13.99 25.33
CA SER A 154 1.29 -15.34 25.07
C SER A 154 0.11 -15.33 24.07
N PRO A 155 -0.09 -16.44 23.32
CA PRO A 155 -1.26 -16.62 22.45
C PRO A 155 -2.61 -16.43 23.16
N ASP A 156 -2.75 -16.89 24.40
CA ASP A 156 -3.99 -16.74 25.17
C ASP A 156 -4.28 -15.28 25.52
N MET A 157 -3.25 -14.49 25.84
CA MET A 157 -3.39 -13.04 26.06
C MET A 157 -3.70 -12.29 24.75
N ALA A 158 -3.14 -12.73 23.62
CA ALA A 158 -3.48 -12.17 22.31
C ALA A 158 -4.94 -12.45 21.92
N ALA A 159 -5.43 -13.67 22.14
CA ALA A 159 -6.83 -14.03 21.94
C ALA A 159 -7.77 -13.29 22.92
N ALA A 160 -7.32 -13.05 24.16
CA ALA A 160 -8.05 -12.22 25.13
C ALA A 160 -8.09 -10.74 24.69
N LEU A 161 -6.99 -10.19 24.17
CA LEU A 161 -6.94 -8.82 23.65
C LEU A 161 -7.88 -8.65 22.45
N ALA A 162 -7.86 -9.57 21.47
CA ALA A 162 -8.80 -9.55 20.36
C ALA A 162 -10.27 -9.60 20.83
N ALA A 163 -10.58 -10.43 21.84
CA ALA A 163 -11.90 -10.49 22.45
C ALA A 163 -12.30 -9.22 23.23
N HIS A 164 -11.32 -8.49 23.79
CA HIS A 164 -11.54 -7.18 24.43
C HIS A 164 -11.76 -6.06 23.40
N LEU A 165 -11.00 -6.05 22.29
CA LEU A 165 -11.21 -5.10 21.20
C LEU A 165 -12.62 -5.21 20.63
N LEU A 166 -13.08 -6.44 20.41
CA LEU A 166 -14.41 -6.79 19.89
C LEU A 166 -15.56 -6.66 20.92
N ASN A 167 -15.31 -6.12 22.12
CA ASN A 167 -16.37 -5.80 23.07
C ASN A 167 -16.99 -4.42 22.74
N PRO A 168 -18.27 -4.31 22.36
CA PRO A 168 -18.89 -3.02 22.09
C PRO A 168 -19.01 -2.14 23.35
N GLU A 169 -19.05 -2.75 24.55
CA GLU A 169 -19.05 -2.06 25.85
C GLU A 169 -17.65 -1.54 26.26
N ARG A 170 -16.64 -1.63 25.39
CA ARG A 170 -15.29 -1.13 25.66
C ARG A 170 -15.30 0.40 25.68
N THR A 171 -15.14 0.97 26.87
CA THR A 171 -15.22 2.42 27.11
C THR A 171 -13.96 3.20 26.74
N ARG A 172 -12.87 2.55 26.31
CA ARG A 172 -11.57 3.19 26.06
C ARG A 172 -10.95 2.71 24.73
N PRO A 173 -10.35 3.59 23.91
CA PRO A 173 -9.59 3.14 22.75
C PRO A 173 -8.40 2.29 23.18
N THR A 174 -7.85 1.54 22.24
CA THR A 174 -6.73 0.62 22.51
C THR A 174 -5.65 0.79 21.46
N LEU A 175 -4.42 1.13 21.87
CA LEU A 175 -3.26 1.20 21.00
C LEU A 175 -2.48 -0.11 21.11
N LEU A 176 -2.33 -0.82 20.00
CA LEU A 176 -1.51 -2.03 19.92
C LEU A 176 -0.22 -1.73 19.14
N LEU A 177 0.91 -1.91 19.79
CA LEU A 177 2.25 -1.85 19.20
C LEU A 177 2.80 -3.26 18.98
N THR A 178 3.58 -3.45 17.92
CA THR A 178 4.25 -4.74 17.67
C THR A 178 5.76 -4.62 17.59
N ARG A 179 6.47 -5.59 18.16
CA ARG A 179 7.92 -5.79 17.95
C ARG A 179 8.16 -6.61 16.69
N ARG A 180 9.25 -6.32 15.95
CA ARG A 180 9.68 -7.16 14.82
C ARG A 180 10.21 -8.51 15.29
N ALA A 181 10.26 -9.49 14.38
CA ALA A 181 10.84 -10.80 14.68
C ALA A 181 12.35 -10.69 14.95
N GLY A 182 12.74 -10.79 16.22
CA GLY A 182 14.12 -10.64 16.70
C GLY A 182 14.40 -9.34 17.47
N ASP A 183 13.50 -8.36 17.44
CA ASP A 183 13.66 -7.09 18.15
C ASP A 183 13.09 -7.13 19.57
N TYR A 184 13.78 -6.49 20.51
CA TYR A 184 13.41 -6.44 21.93
C TYR A 184 12.47 -5.28 22.30
N ARG A 185 12.18 -4.37 21.37
CA ARG A 185 11.28 -3.22 21.53
C ARG A 185 10.68 -2.77 20.18
N PRO A 186 9.56 -2.03 20.16
CA PRO A 186 9.09 -1.35 18.95
C PRO A 186 10.11 -0.34 18.43
N LEU A 187 9.97 0.07 17.15
CA LEU A 187 10.80 1.12 16.56
C LEU A 187 10.31 2.55 16.89
N VAL A 188 9.01 2.71 17.18
CA VAL A 188 8.40 3.97 17.61
C VAL A 188 8.85 4.37 19.01
N ASP A 189 8.80 5.67 19.34
CA ASP A 189 9.09 6.14 20.69
C ASP A 189 7.92 5.87 21.64
N VAL A 190 7.97 4.68 22.24
CA VAL A 190 7.01 4.20 23.25
C VAL A 190 6.96 5.12 24.48
N ALA A 191 8.08 5.73 24.87
CA ALA A 191 8.11 6.62 26.02
C ALA A 191 7.38 7.94 25.72
N ARG A 192 7.60 8.50 24.52
CA ARG A 192 6.84 9.66 24.04
C ARG A 192 5.34 9.33 23.91
N ILE A 193 4.97 8.20 23.33
CA ILE A 193 3.56 7.78 23.23
C ILE A 193 2.89 7.70 24.61
N VAL A 194 3.56 7.11 25.60
CA VAL A 194 3.03 7.03 26.98
C VAL A 194 2.92 8.42 27.62
N GLN A 195 3.86 9.33 27.35
CA GLN A 195 3.82 10.71 27.84
C GLN A 195 2.69 11.53 27.18
N ASP A 196 2.52 11.42 25.86
CA ASP A 196 1.60 12.25 25.07
C ASP A 196 0.15 11.74 25.06
N VAL A 197 -0.07 10.43 25.21
CA VAL A 197 -1.42 9.82 25.25
C VAL A 197 -1.86 9.52 26.69
N GLY A 198 -0.91 9.27 27.60
CA GLY A 198 -1.15 9.15 29.04
C GLY A 198 -2.20 8.10 29.39
N THR A 199 -3.24 8.53 30.11
CA THR A 199 -4.33 7.65 30.57
C THR A 199 -5.56 7.66 29.66
N LEU A 200 -5.51 8.28 28.47
CA LEU A 200 -6.66 8.37 27.56
C LEU A 200 -6.96 7.07 26.80
N VAL A 201 -5.93 6.25 26.56
CA VAL A 201 -5.97 5.02 25.75
C VAL A 201 -5.28 3.89 26.50
N ASP A 202 -5.71 2.64 26.28
CA ASP A 202 -5.04 1.46 26.84
C ASP A 202 -3.97 0.95 25.86
N ILE A 203 -2.71 0.95 26.29
CA ILE A 203 -1.56 0.67 25.43
C ILE A 203 -1.07 -0.75 25.65
N PHE A 204 -0.94 -1.53 24.58
CA PHE A 204 -0.47 -2.90 24.56
C PHE A 204 0.74 -3.08 23.63
N GLU A 205 1.62 -4.02 23.95
CA GLU A 205 2.75 -4.40 23.09
C GLU A 205 2.84 -5.92 22.93
N MET A 206 2.99 -6.42 21.70
CA MET A 206 3.18 -7.85 21.43
C MET A 206 4.36 -8.16 20.49
N GLY A 207 4.92 -9.36 20.62
CA GLY A 207 5.95 -9.86 19.72
C GLY A 207 5.40 -10.38 18.38
N THR A 208 6.02 -10.00 17.25
CA THR A 208 5.75 -10.68 15.96
C THR A 208 6.21 -12.13 16.03
N GLY A 209 5.28 -13.06 15.86
CA GLY A 209 5.49 -14.48 16.03
C GLY A 209 4.19 -15.19 16.39
N GLU A 210 4.27 -16.27 17.17
CA GLU A 210 3.13 -17.07 17.61
C GLU A 210 2.01 -16.24 18.26
N VAL A 211 2.39 -15.23 19.05
CA VAL A 211 1.47 -14.28 19.69
C VAL A 211 0.69 -13.44 18.66
N SER A 212 1.38 -12.80 17.70
CA SER A 212 0.70 -12.01 16.66
C SER A 212 -0.13 -12.89 15.72
N TRP A 213 0.27 -14.14 15.46
CA TRP A 213 -0.55 -15.08 14.68
C TRP A 213 -1.84 -15.44 15.42
N ALA A 214 -1.80 -15.67 16.73
CA ALA A 214 -2.99 -15.91 17.55
C ALA A 214 -3.92 -14.68 17.63
N PHE A 215 -3.35 -13.47 17.64
CA PHE A 215 -4.12 -12.23 17.53
C PHE A 215 -4.85 -12.15 16.19
N SER A 216 -4.15 -12.36 15.06
CA SER A 216 -4.74 -12.38 13.72
C SER A 216 -5.78 -13.49 13.55
N GLU A 217 -5.56 -14.68 14.13
CA GLU A 217 -6.53 -15.79 14.08
C GLU A 217 -7.80 -15.47 14.87
N ALA A 218 -7.69 -14.83 16.04
CA ALA A 218 -8.83 -14.37 16.82
C ALA A 218 -9.62 -13.23 16.13
N LEU A 219 -8.96 -12.42 15.29
CA LEU A 219 -9.60 -11.38 14.46
C LEU A 219 -9.95 -11.85 13.04
N ALA A 220 -9.75 -13.11 12.66
CA ALA A 220 -9.85 -13.60 11.27
C ALA A 220 -11.23 -13.45 10.59
N ARG A 221 -12.27 -13.05 11.34
CA ARG A 221 -13.58 -12.65 10.81
C ARG A 221 -13.58 -11.24 10.18
N PHE A 222 -12.61 -10.41 10.54
CA PHE A 222 -12.49 -9.00 10.18
C PHE A 222 -11.09 -8.74 9.57
N PRO A 223 -10.82 -9.29 8.36
CA PRO A 223 -9.49 -9.24 7.75
C PRO A 223 -9.05 -7.80 7.46
N GLY A 224 -7.74 -7.53 7.62
CA GLY A 224 -7.18 -6.19 7.46
C GLY A 224 -7.26 -5.34 8.73
N THR A 225 -7.79 -5.86 9.85
CA THR A 225 -7.79 -5.20 11.17
C THR A 225 -6.61 -5.60 12.06
N GLU A 226 -5.87 -6.65 11.70
CA GLU A 226 -4.74 -7.17 12.46
C GLU A 226 -3.55 -6.20 12.54
N CYS A 227 -2.70 -6.36 13.56
CA CYS A 227 -1.46 -5.58 13.72
C CYS A 227 -0.27 -6.54 13.83
N TYR A 228 0.83 -6.30 13.10
CA TYR A 228 1.98 -7.21 13.05
C TYR A 228 3.24 -6.53 12.49
N GLY A 229 4.39 -7.20 12.61
CA GLY A 229 5.58 -6.92 11.79
C GLY A 229 6.40 -5.68 12.17
N GLY A 230 6.13 -5.04 13.31
CA GLY A 230 6.73 -3.75 13.67
C GLY A 230 5.81 -2.55 13.42
N ALA A 231 4.55 -2.77 13.05
CA ALA A 231 3.53 -1.73 12.98
C ALA A 231 2.90 -1.40 14.35
N GLY A 232 2.23 -0.27 14.42
CA GLY A 232 1.21 0.04 15.43
C GLY A 232 -0.17 0.25 14.79
N ARG A 233 -1.24 0.06 15.58
CA ARG A 233 -2.62 0.39 15.19
C ARG A 233 -3.43 0.83 16.42
N VAL A 234 -4.25 1.87 16.26
CA VAL A 234 -5.25 2.27 17.26
C VAL A 234 -6.61 1.70 16.90
N TYR A 235 -7.30 1.10 17.87
CA TYR A 235 -8.67 0.63 17.77
C TYR A 235 -9.60 1.56 18.56
N PRO A 236 -10.44 2.39 17.89
CA PRO A 236 -11.46 3.21 18.55
C PRO A 236 -12.42 2.38 19.40
N VAL A 237 -13.23 3.06 20.21
CA VAL A 237 -14.37 2.43 20.91
C VAL A 237 -15.44 1.97 19.91
N GLY A 238 -16.32 1.05 20.32
CA GLY A 238 -17.28 0.44 19.41
C GLY A 238 -16.64 -0.52 18.40
N LEU A 239 -17.31 -0.73 17.26
CA LEU A 239 -16.99 -1.78 16.28
C LEU A 239 -16.92 -1.31 14.81
N GLU A 240 -17.09 -0.03 14.50
CA GLU A 240 -17.06 0.50 13.12
C GLU A 240 -15.75 0.14 12.37
N TRP A 241 -14.63 0.15 13.09
CA TRP A 241 -13.31 -0.26 12.63
C TRP A 241 -13.23 -1.72 12.14
N THR A 242 -14.24 -2.56 12.44
CA THR A 242 -14.33 -3.94 11.96
C THR A 242 -14.84 -4.04 10.51
N THR A 243 -15.39 -2.96 9.98
CA THR A 243 -15.93 -2.84 8.61
C THR A 243 -15.37 -1.66 7.82
N ASN A 244 -14.91 -0.59 8.49
CA ASN A 244 -14.22 0.54 7.90
C ASN A 244 -12.78 0.59 8.43
N LEU A 245 -11.79 0.26 7.59
CA LEU A 245 -10.38 0.19 8.01
C LEU A 245 -9.73 1.57 8.23
N ASP A 246 -10.28 2.63 7.64
CA ASP A 246 -9.73 3.98 7.75
C ASP A 246 -9.95 4.59 9.14
N ARG A 247 -10.94 4.07 9.89
CA ARG A 247 -11.11 4.33 11.34
C ARG A 247 -10.04 3.70 12.22
N SER A 248 -9.15 2.87 11.67
CA SER A 248 -8.12 2.14 12.44
C SER A 248 -6.88 1.87 11.58
N PRO A 249 -6.18 2.92 11.10
CA PRO A 249 -5.12 2.78 10.10
C PRO A 249 -3.88 2.05 10.65
N LEU A 250 -3.27 1.20 9.81
CA LEU A 250 -2.07 0.44 10.18
C LEU A 250 -0.79 1.25 9.91
N ARG A 251 -0.18 1.79 10.96
CA ARG A 251 1.05 2.60 10.86
C ARG A 251 2.29 1.71 10.87
N PHE A 252 2.81 1.37 9.68
CA PHE A 252 4.05 0.59 9.52
C PHE A 252 5.31 1.45 9.69
N THR A 253 6.14 1.14 10.68
CA THR A 253 7.48 1.72 10.81
C THR A 253 8.51 0.84 10.11
N TRP A 254 9.09 1.33 9.00
CA TRP A 254 10.03 0.58 8.16
C TRP A 254 11.48 0.59 8.67
N ASP A 255 11.90 1.67 9.33
CA ASP A 255 13.26 1.90 9.80
C ASP A 255 13.27 3.04 10.85
N ALA A 256 14.46 3.49 11.27
CA ALA A 256 14.63 4.56 12.25
C ALA A 256 14.23 5.95 11.72
N SER A 257 14.37 6.22 10.41
CA SER A 257 13.93 7.48 9.79
C SER A 257 12.41 7.63 9.82
N HIS A 258 11.67 6.54 9.54
CA HIS A 258 10.21 6.53 9.62
C HIS A 258 9.65 6.52 11.06
N ALA A 259 10.49 6.28 12.08
CA ALA A 259 10.05 6.10 13.46
C ALA A 259 9.40 7.36 14.06
N ALA A 260 9.96 8.55 13.81
CA ALA A 260 9.41 9.81 14.33
C ALA A 260 8.00 10.07 13.78
N ALA A 261 7.83 10.03 12.45
CA ALA A 261 6.54 10.23 11.78
C ALA A 261 5.51 9.15 12.18
N SER A 262 5.94 7.88 12.33
CA SER A 262 5.07 6.79 12.82
C SER A 262 4.59 7.04 14.25
N THR A 263 5.47 7.56 15.11
CA THR A 263 5.16 7.89 16.52
C THR A 263 4.13 9.02 16.56
N GLU A 264 4.32 10.08 15.77
CA GLU A 264 3.39 11.21 15.67
C GLU A 264 2.01 10.76 15.19
N ALA A 265 1.95 9.97 14.12
CA ALA A 265 0.69 9.45 13.58
C ALA A 265 -0.08 8.61 14.62
N LEU A 266 0.59 7.72 15.35
CA LEU A 266 -0.04 6.90 16.39
C LEU A 266 -0.50 7.72 17.60
N ILE A 267 0.15 8.84 17.92
CA ILE A 267 -0.32 9.78 18.95
C ILE A 267 -1.61 10.46 18.48
N ARG A 268 -1.66 10.98 17.25
CA ARG A 268 -2.87 11.61 16.69
C ARG A 268 -4.04 10.62 16.59
N ASP A 269 -3.80 9.42 16.05
CA ASP A 269 -4.78 8.33 15.96
C ASP A 269 -5.38 8.01 17.34
N ALA A 270 -4.54 8.00 18.38
CA ALA A 270 -4.93 7.68 19.75
C ALA A 270 -5.74 8.82 20.43
N LEU A 271 -5.33 10.07 20.22
CA LEU A 271 -6.02 11.24 20.77
C LEU A 271 -7.38 11.44 20.10
N ALA A 272 -7.46 11.40 18.78
CA ALA A 272 -8.71 11.50 18.03
C ALA A 272 -9.70 10.41 18.45
N SER A 273 -9.25 9.14 18.52
CA SER A 273 -10.05 8.02 19.03
C SER A 273 -10.57 8.22 20.45
N SER A 274 -9.87 9.00 21.28
CA SER A 274 -10.26 9.25 22.68
C SER A 274 -11.40 10.25 22.85
N ARG A 275 -11.68 11.11 21.86
CA ARG A 275 -12.88 11.97 21.86
C ARG A 275 -14.17 11.16 21.89
N LEU A 276 -14.22 10.11 21.05
CA LEU A 276 -15.39 9.26 20.86
C LEU A 276 -15.69 8.39 22.09
N SER A 277 -14.79 8.37 23.07
CA SER A 277 -15.00 7.70 24.35
C SER A 277 -15.78 8.58 25.34
N SER A 278 -16.83 8.00 25.93
CA SER A 278 -17.58 8.59 27.05
C SER A 278 -16.74 8.75 28.34
N TYR A 279 -15.46 8.36 28.36
CA TYR A 279 -14.54 8.51 29.49
C TYR A 279 -14.13 9.97 29.76
N THR A 280 -14.36 10.88 28.80
CA THR A 280 -14.20 12.34 28.96
C THR A 280 -15.07 12.92 30.09
N ALA A 281 -16.15 12.24 30.50
CA ALA A 281 -17.13 12.70 31.48
C ALA A 281 -16.73 12.51 32.97
N ARG A 282 -15.46 12.69 33.35
CA ARG A 282 -15.04 12.79 34.76
C ARG A 282 -14.16 14.01 35.01
N PRO A 283 -14.38 14.74 36.13
CA PRO A 283 -13.74 16.03 36.34
C PRO A 283 -12.24 15.88 36.61
N ILE A 284 -11.47 16.29 35.61
CA ILE A 284 -10.16 16.94 35.75
C ILE A 284 -10.25 18.03 36.84
N ARG A 285 -9.12 18.47 37.42
CA ARG A 285 -9.07 19.76 38.13
C ARG A 285 -9.14 20.93 37.13
N ALA A 286 -10.25 20.96 36.41
CA ALA A 286 -10.55 21.90 35.34
C ALA A 286 -10.70 23.28 35.95
N ARG A 287 -9.70 24.14 35.72
CA ARG A 287 -9.78 25.55 36.11
C ARG A 287 -9.97 26.38 34.86
N ARG A 288 -11.11 27.07 34.77
CA ARG A 288 -11.38 28.03 33.70
C ARG A 288 -10.32 29.12 33.73
N VAL A 289 -9.59 29.30 32.63
CA VAL A 289 -8.52 30.29 32.47
C VAL A 289 -8.61 30.97 31.12
N THR A 290 -7.99 32.15 31.04
CA THR A 290 -7.79 32.92 29.82
C THR A 290 -6.30 33.08 29.53
N GLY A 291 -5.95 33.20 28.25
CA GLY A 291 -4.58 33.37 27.81
C GLY A 291 -4.45 33.87 26.38
N THR A 292 -3.21 34.07 25.96
CA THR A 292 -2.84 34.53 24.62
C THR A 292 -1.95 33.51 23.95
N VAL A 293 -2.32 33.07 22.74
CA VAL A 293 -1.56 32.13 21.91
C VAL A 293 -0.21 32.75 21.53
N LYS A 294 0.85 31.94 21.53
CA LYS A 294 2.21 32.32 21.11
C LYS A 294 2.64 31.73 19.78
N GLY A 295 1.94 30.70 19.31
CA GLY A 295 2.18 29.97 18.07
C GLY A 295 1.88 28.49 18.24
N SER A 296 2.20 27.68 17.23
CA SER A 296 2.20 26.22 17.32
C SER A 296 3.61 25.69 17.63
N VAL A 297 3.70 24.53 18.29
CA VAL A 297 4.93 23.75 18.46
C VAL A 297 4.56 22.26 18.39
N SER A 298 5.20 21.50 17.49
CA SER A 298 4.93 20.05 17.32
C SER A 298 3.44 19.72 17.20
N GLY A 299 2.73 20.40 16.29
CA GLY A 299 1.30 20.20 16.05
C GLY A 299 0.35 20.74 17.15
N ARG A 300 0.86 21.33 18.23
CA ARG A 300 0.05 21.80 19.38
C ARG A 300 0.10 23.32 19.54
N GLY A 301 -1.04 23.93 19.88
CA GLY A 301 -1.15 25.37 20.12
C GLY A 301 -0.58 25.76 21.48
N LEU A 302 0.42 26.65 21.52
CA LEU A 302 1.09 27.07 22.75
C LEU A 302 0.47 28.36 23.31
N VAL A 303 -0.03 28.33 24.54
CA VAL A 303 -0.77 29.42 25.19
C VAL A 303 0.00 29.96 26.40
N SER A 304 0.15 31.27 26.50
CA SER A 304 0.61 31.95 27.71
C SER A 304 -0.59 32.41 28.52
N LEU A 305 -0.69 31.95 29.78
CA LEU A 305 -1.85 32.20 30.64
C LEU A 305 -1.74 33.56 31.35
N ASP A 306 -2.87 34.26 31.50
CA ASP A 306 -2.91 35.59 32.13
C ASP A 306 -2.47 35.58 33.60
N GLN A 307 -2.68 34.45 34.28
CA GLN A 307 -2.32 34.24 35.68
C GLN A 307 -0.87 33.71 35.84
N GLY A 308 -0.10 33.71 34.75
CA GLY A 308 1.25 33.14 34.68
C GLY A 308 1.24 31.65 34.32
N GLY A 309 2.37 31.19 33.77
CA GLY A 309 2.53 29.84 33.26
C GLY A 309 2.16 29.70 31.77
N MET A 310 2.33 28.48 31.27
CA MET A 310 2.03 28.09 29.89
C MET A 310 1.06 26.90 29.90
N ALA A 311 0.25 26.79 28.85
CA ALA A 311 -0.61 25.64 28.58
C ALA A 311 -0.54 25.26 27.10
N THR A 312 -1.03 24.07 26.76
CA THR A 312 -1.08 23.57 25.38
C THR A 312 -2.49 23.17 24.96
N ILE A 313 -2.93 23.66 23.80
CA ILE A 313 -4.15 23.22 23.11
C ILE A 313 -3.74 22.08 22.18
N TRP A 314 -4.44 20.95 22.26
CA TRP A 314 -4.20 19.77 21.42
C TRP A 314 -5.34 19.70 20.39
N PRO A 315 -5.09 20.03 19.11
CA PRO A 315 -6.15 20.10 18.09
C PRO A 315 -6.94 18.80 17.99
N GLU A 316 -6.25 17.67 18.14
CA GLU A 316 -6.75 16.28 18.10
C GLU A 316 -7.65 15.91 19.29
N LEU A 317 -7.87 16.84 20.22
CA LEU A 317 -8.92 16.77 21.24
C LEU A 317 -10.01 17.85 21.06
N VAL A 318 -9.77 18.91 20.28
CA VAL A 318 -10.75 19.98 19.99
C VAL A 318 -11.65 19.67 18.77
N VAL A 319 -11.09 19.49 17.57
CA VAL A 319 -11.83 19.29 16.30
C VAL A 319 -11.19 18.22 15.39
N GLU A 320 -12.00 17.40 14.72
CA GLU A 320 -11.51 16.29 13.86
C GLU A 320 -10.81 16.82 12.60
N ASP A 321 -9.65 16.23 12.28
CA ASP A 321 -8.82 16.52 11.10
C ASP A 321 -8.56 18.01 10.81
N VAL A 322 -8.12 18.76 11.84
CA VAL A 322 -7.63 20.14 11.72
C VAL A 322 -6.36 20.32 12.57
N ASP A 323 -5.27 20.77 11.95
CA ASP A 323 -4.00 21.05 12.64
C ASP A 323 -4.03 22.36 13.46
N ALA A 324 -3.08 22.52 14.39
CA ALA A 324 -3.02 23.70 15.27
C ALA A 324 -2.94 25.03 14.50
N GLU A 325 -2.39 25.00 13.30
CA GLU A 325 -2.14 26.16 12.44
C GLU A 325 -3.44 26.70 11.80
N HIS A 326 -4.46 25.84 11.67
CA HIS A 326 -5.81 26.16 11.22
C HIS A 326 -6.82 26.32 12.38
N LEU A 327 -6.39 26.00 13.61
CA LEU A 327 -7.19 26.18 14.83
C LEU A 327 -6.81 27.45 15.61
N VAL A 328 -5.52 27.79 15.69
CA VAL A 328 -5.03 28.93 16.48
C VAL A 328 -3.85 29.68 15.82
N GLN A 329 -3.84 31.00 15.97
CA GLN A 329 -2.80 31.89 15.44
C GLN A 329 -2.10 32.73 16.53
N PRO A 330 -0.82 33.12 16.35
CA PRO A 330 -0.10 33.94 17.33
C PRO A 330 -0.84 35.24 17.70
N GLY A 331 -0.92 35.54 18.99
CA GLY A 331 -1.55 36.76 19.49
C GLY A 331 -3.06 36.67 19.73
N MET A 332 -3.76 35.65 19.23
CA MET A 332 -5.19 35.48 19.51
C MET A 332 -5.45 35.19 21.00
N ARG A 333 -6.66 35.50 21.45
CA ARG A 333 -7.13 35.27 22.81
C ARG A 333 -7.92 33.97 22.88
N VAL A 334 -7.66 33.17 23.90
CA VAL A 334 -8.37 31.92 24.16
C VAL A 334 -8.87 31.88 25.60
N GLU A 335 -10.07 31.32 25.77
CA GLU A 335 -10.62 30.88 27.05
C GLU A 335 -10.74 29.35 27.01
N GLY A 336 -10.50 28.67 28.13
CA GLY A 336 -10.64 27.22 28.19
C GLY A 336 -10.48 26.66 29.60
N ASP A 337 -10.78 25.38 29.75
CA ASP A 337 -10.64 24.66 31.01
C ASP A 337 -9.26 23.98 31.09
N LEU A 338 -8.42 24.46 31.99
CA LEU A 338 -7.05 23.97 32.17
C LEU A 338 -7.02 22.69 33.02
N ASP A 339 -6.38 21.65 32.49
CA ASP A 339 -5.90 20.52 33.27
C ASP A 339 -4.57 20.85 33.95
N GLU A 340 -4.60 21.10 35.25
CA GLU A 340 -3.40 21.39 36.05
C GLU A 340 -2.44 20.18 36.18
N ALA A 341 -2.84 18.96 35.79
CA ALA A 341 -1.98 17.77 35.83
C ALA A 341 -1.18 17.55 34.53
N THR A 342 -1.74 17.91 33.38
CA THR A 342 -1.09 17.73 32.06
C THR A 342 -0.62 19.05 31.43
N GLY A 343 -1.11 20.20 31.91
CA GLY A 343 -0.92 21.49 31.24
C GLY A 343 -1.74 21.65 29.96
N ARG A 344 -2.73 20.78 29.71
CA ARG A 344 -3.65 20.87 28.57
C ARG A 344 -4.70 21.95 28.82
N LEU A 345 -4.90 22.84 27.86
CA LEU A 345 -6.04 23.76 27.84
C LEU A 345 -7.13 23.20 26.92
N ASP A 346 -8.30 22.90 27.48
CA ASP A 346 -9.45 22.45 26.71
C ASP A 346 -10.29 23.65 26.25
N VAL A 347 -10.37 23.85 24.93
CA VAL A 347 -11.07 24.99 24.29
C VAL A 347 -12.29 24.55 23.47
N ALA A 348 -12.70 23.28 23.53
CA ALA A 348 -13.83 22.77 22.75
C ALA A 348 -15.15 23.50 23.07
N ALA A 349 -15.33 23.93 24.32
CA ALA A 349 -16.46 24.76 24.76
C ALA A 349 -16.42 26.23 24.26
N SER A 350 -15.46 26.60 23.41
CA SER A 350 -15.34 27.90 22.76
C SER A 350 -15.30 27.81 21.23
N LEU A 351 -15.60 26.64 20.66
CA LEU A 351 -15.83 26.48 19.23
C LEU A 351 -17.03 27.31 18.78
N ILE A 352 -16.90 27.94 17.61
CA ILE A 352 -18.00 28.61 16.92
C ILE A 352 -18.90 27.53 16.31
N THR A 353 -20.21 27.66 16.48
CA THR A 353 -21.20 26.73 15.92
C THR A 353 -21.44 26.99 14.44
N ALA A 354 -21.83 25.95 13.69
CA ALA A 354 -21.95 26.01 12.23
C ALA A 354 -22.93 27.10 11.75
N ASP A 355 -24.06 27.26 12.44
CA ASP A 355 -25.04 28.33 12.19
C ASP A 355 -24.42 29.73 12.28
N VAL A 356 -23.59 29.98 13.29
CA VAL A 356 -22.90 31.28 13.47
C VAL A 356 -21.75 31.46 12.49
N ALA A 357 -21.04 30.40 12.15
CA ALA A 357 -19.92 30.44 11.20
C ALA A 357 -20.39 30.68 9.76
N LEU A 358 -21.44 30.00 9.32
CA LEU A 358 -21.96 30.03 7.95
C LEU A 358 -23.03 31.10 7.72
N ALA A 359 -23.57 31.76 8.75
CA ALA A 359 -24.52 32.88 8.60
C ALA A 359 -23.96 34.10 7.84
N THR A 360 -22.66 34.13 7.52
CA THR A 360 -22.07 35.13 6.63
C THR A 360 -22.21 34.79 5.14
N PHE A 361 -22.54 33.53 4.82
CA PHE A 361 -22.58 33.02 3.46
C PHE A 361 -23.97 33.13 2.81
N GLN A 362 -24.00 33.37 1.51
CA GLN A 362 -25.17 33.66 0.70
C GLN A 362 -25.09 32.92 -0.65
N HIS A 363 -26.10 33.10 -1.50
CA HIS A 363 -26.14 32.60 -2.87
C HIS A 363 -25.07 33.26 -3.77
N ASP A 364 -24.61 32.56 -4.81
CA ASP A 364 -23.55 32.91 -5.77
C ASP A 364 -22.13 33.07 -5.19
N ASP A 365 -21.98 33.12 -3.87
CA ASP A 365 -20.68 33.22 -3.22
C ASP A 365 -19.77 32.01 -3.51
N LEU A 366 -18.51 32.29 -3.84
CA LEU A 366 -17.44 31.29 -3.92
C LEU A 366 -16.79 31.07 -2.55
N VAL A 367 -16.65 29.81 -2.14
CA VAL A 367 -16.13 29.41 -0.82
C VAL A 367 -15.17 28.22 -0.90
N THR A 368 -14.21 28.16 0.01
CA THR A 368 -13.32 27.01 0.17
C THR A 368 -14.08 25.82 0.79
N ALA A 369 -13.95 24.64 0.18
CA ALA A 369 -14.51 23.39 0.69
C ALA A 369 -13.50 22.23 0.59
N ARG A 370 -13.62 21.24 1.49
CA ARG A 370 -12.78 20.03 1.53
C ARG A 370 -13.56 18.80 1.05
N VAL A 371 -12.99 17.98 0.18
CA VAL A 371 -13.60 16.73 -0.30
C VAL A 371 -13.51 15.65 0.79
N VAL A 372 -14.64 15.20 1.33
CA VAL A 372 -14.71 14.16 2.39
C VAL A 372 -14.95 12.77 1.80
N ALA A 373 -15.79 12.65 0.78
CA ALA A 373 -16.06 11.39 0.08
C ALA A 373 -16.36 11.63 -1.40
N VAL A 374 -16.04 10.64 -2.25
CA VAL A 374 -16.36 10.67 -3.67
C VAL A 374 -16.88 9.31 -4.11
N GLU A 375 -18.13 9.28 -4.56
CA GLU A 375 -18.73 8.11 -5.19
C GLU A 375 -18.78 8.28 -6.71
N ARG A 376 -19.40 7.34 -7.41
CA ARG A 376 -19.47 7.37 -8.88
C ARG A 376 -20.23 8.59 -9.41
N GLU A 377 -21.35 8.96 -8.79
CA GLU A 377 -22.32 9.93 -9.33
C GLU A 377 -22.58 11.11 -8.37
N ILE A 378 -21.88 11.16 -7.22
CA ILE A 378 -21.92 12.23 -6.22
C ILE A 378 -20.54 12.45 -5.59
N ALA A 379 -20.30 13.63 -5.03
CA ALA A 379 -19.25 13.90 -4.04
C ALA A 379 -19.85 14.48 -2.77
N VAL A 380 -19.11 14.39 -1.66
CA VAL A 380 -19.43 15.02 -0.38
C VAL A 380 -18.33 16.03 -0.09
N LEU A 381 -18.69 17.31 -0.03
CA LEU A 381 -17.81 18.41 0.31
C LEU A 381 -18.08 18.85 1.75
N GLU A 382 -17.10 19.46 2.42
CA GLU A 382 -17.23 19.99 3.78
C GLU A 382 -16.80 21.46 3.80
N ILE A 383 -17.74 22.35 4.12
CA ILE A 383 -17.55 23.82 4.20
C ILE A 383 -17.26 24.30 5.62
N PHE A 384 -17.68 23.51 6.62
CA PHE A 384 -17.40 23.69 8.03
C PHE A 384 -17.45 22.30 8.70
N PRO A 385 -16.67 22.00 9.76
CA PRO A 385 -16.62 20.65 10.34
C PRO A 385 -18.01 20.11 10.70
N GLY A 386 -18.41 19.01 10.07
CA GLY A 386 -19.71 18.36 10.22
C GLY A 386 -20.84 18.89 9.32
N VAL A 387 -20.66 20.01 8.60
CA VAL A 387 -21.58 20.46 7.55
C VAL A 387 -21.07 19.98 6.20
N GLN A 388 -21.70 18.92 5.69
CA GLN A 388 -21.16 18.11 4.59
C GLN A 388 -22.12 18.01 3.38
N PRO A 389 -22.29 19.07 2.56
CA PRO A 389 -23.18 19.05 1.40
C PRO A 389 -22.83 17.97 0.37
N VAL A 390 -23.88 17.30 -0.15
CA VAL A 390 -23.76 16.33 -1.24
C VAL A 390 -23.93 17.05 -2.58
N VAL A 391 -22.92 16.95 -3.45
CA VAL A 391 -22.91 17.56 -4.78
C VAL A 391 -23.09 16.46 -5.83
N PRO A 392 -24.13 16.52 -6.70
CA PRO A 392 -24.34 15.54 -7.77
C PRO A 392 -23.38 15.77 -8.94
N ALA A 393 -23.12 14.72 -9.73
CA ALA A 393 -22.19 14.79 -10.88
C ALA A 393 -22.53 15.89 -11.91
N GLU A 394 -23.82 16.21 -12.07
CA GLU A 394 -24.30 17.29 -12.93
C GLU A 394 -23.89 18.70 -12.48
N ASP A 395 -23.60 18.87 -11.18
CA ASP A 395 -23.04 20.10 -10.58
C ASP A 395 -21.50 20.04 -10.44
N ILE A 396 -20.85 19.03 -11.00
CA ILE A 396 -19.38 18.87 -10.94
C ILE A 396 -18.75 18.93 -12.33
N VAL A 397 -19.36 18.34 -13.35
CA VAL A 397 -18.80 18.33 -14.72
C VAL A 397 -19.88 18.52 -15.78
N SER A 398 -19.72 19.54 -16.61
CA SER A 398 -20.68 19.89 -17.67
C SER A 398 -20.62 18.90 -18.85
N GLY A 399 -21.51 17.89 -18.82
CA GLY A 399 -21.57 16.86 -19.86
C GLY A 399 -22.90 16.11 -19.94
N ARG A 400 -23.14 15.46 -21.09
CA ARG A 400 -24.36 14.66 -21.35
C ARG A 400 -24.14 13.15 -21.24
N PHE A 401 -23.15 12.75 -20.44
CA PHE A 401 -22.72 11.35 -20.26
C PHE A 401 -22.73 10.99 -18.77
N VAL A 402 -22.70 9.69 -18.45
CA VAL A 402 -22.59 9.23 -17.05
C VAL A 402 -21.13 9.30 -16.63
N ILE A 403 -20.75 10.44 -16.04
CA ILE A 403 -19.39 10.76 -15.60
C ILE A 403 -19.12 10.07 -14.25
N ASP A 404 -17.88 9.58 -14.06
CA ASP A 404 -17.46 8.96 -12.80
C ASP A 404 -16.67 10.01 -11.98
N VAL A 405 -17.31 10.59 -10.96
CA VAL A 405 -16.80 11.77 -10.22
C VAL A 405 -15.43 11.50 -9.55
N ARG A 406 -15.15 10.23 -9.22
CA ARG A 406 -13.85 9.75 -8.68
C ARG A 406 -12.65 9.93 -9.61
N GLN A 407 -12.85 10.42 -10.83
CA GLN A 407 -11.79 10.80 -11.77
C GLN A 407 -11.45 12.30 -11.73
N TRP A 408 -12.26 13.10 -11.04
CA TRP A 408 -12.19 14.56 -10.99
C TRP A 408 -11.87 15.11 -9.60
N LEU A 409 -12.23 14.39 -8.53
CA LEU A 409 -12.06 14.80 -7.15
C LEU A 409 -11.35 13.72 -6.32
N THR A 410 -10.46 14.16 -5.43
CA THR A 410 -9.67 13.31 -4.52
C THR A 410 -10.12 13.53 -3.07
N VAL A 411 -10.28 12.47 -2.29
CA VAL A 411 -10.59 12.63 -0.84
C VAL A 411 -9.43 13.33 -0.13
N GLY A 412 -9.74 14.38 0.63
CA GLY A 412 -8.79 15.28 1.29
C GLY A 412 -8.38 16.50 0.45
N GLU A 413 -8.82 16.61 -0.81
CA GLU A 413 -8.60 17.77 -1.68
C GLU A 413 -9.35 19.01 -1.17
N ILE A 414 -8.77 20.20 -1.38
CA ILE A 414 -9.33 21.49 -0.96
C ILE A 414 -9.48 22.36 -2.19
N LEU A 415 -10.70 22.82 -2.43
CA LEU A 415 -11.13 23.44 -3.68
C LEU A 415 -12.09 24.62 -3.45
N SER A 416 -12.33 25.40 -4.50
CA SER A 416 -13.36 26.44 -4.53
C SER A 416 -14.70 25.86 -5.02
N ALA A 417 -15.79 26.14 -4.32
CA ALA A 417 -17.14 25.76 -4.70
C ALA A 417 -18.09 26.96 -4.62
N ARG A 418 -19.05 27.07 -5.54
CA ARG A 418 -20.05 28.16 -5.54
C ARG A 418 -21.32 27.74 -4.83
N ILE A 419 -21.89 28.61 -4.00
CA ILE A 419 -23.12 28.33 -3.25
C ILE A 419 -24.35 28.57 -4.14
N VAL A 420 -24.92 27.47 -4.64
CA VAL A 420 -26.19 27.48 -5.40
C VAL A 420 -27.37 27.75 -4.48
N GLN A 421 -27.37 27.18 -3.27
CA GLN A 421 -28.37 27.45 -2.23
C GLN A 421 -27.70 27.57 -0.86
N ALA A 422 -27.90 28.70 -0.19
CA ALA A 422 -27.53 28.85 1.21
C ALA A 422 -28.60 28.19 2.10
N GLY A 423 -28.18 27.35 3.04
CA GLY A 423 -29.09 26.58 3.88
C GLY A 423 -29.65 27.35 5.08
N GLU A 424 -30.92 27.12 5.43
CA GLU A 424 -31.47 27.55 6.74
C GLU A 424 -31.18 26.50 7.85
N ALA A 425 -30.75 25.29 7.47
CA ALA A 425 -30.29 24.21 8.35
C ALA A 425 -29.13 23.42 7.70
N ASP A 426 -28.51 22.51 8.44
CA ASP A 426 -27.29 21.78 8.04
C ASP A 426 -27.42 20.99 6.72
N ASP A 427 -28.64 20.49 6.41
CA ASP A 427 -28.94 19.69 5.21
C ASP A 427 -29.37 20.54 3.97
N ASP A 428 -29.60 21.85 4.11
CA ASP A 428 -30.22 22.69 3.05
C ASP A 428 -29.20 23.38 2.10
N TRP A 429 -27.91 23.16 2.31
CA TRP A 429 -26.83 23.75 1.50
C TRP A 429 -26.66 23.02 0.16
N GLN A 430 -26.62 23.78 -0.94
CA GLN A 430 -26.31 23.25 -2.28
C GLN A 430 -25.10 23.99 -2.85
N LEU A 431 -24.13 23.23 -3.34
CA LEU A 431 -22.88 23.72 -3.92
C LEU A 431 -22.76 23.24 -5.37
N SER A 432 -22.05 23.99 -6.20
CA SER A 432 -21.66 23.56 -7.55
C SER A 432 -20.18 23.88 -7.80
N LEU A 433 -19.53 23.03 -8.57
CA LEU A 433 -18.18 23.22 -9.11
C LEU A 433 -18.22 23.65 -10.59
N LEU A 434 -19.42 23.74 -11.18
CA LEU A 434 -19.62 24.44 -12.45
C LEU A 434 -19.48 25.96 -12.27
N ASP A 435 -19.04 26.62 -13.34
CA ASP A 435 -18.93 28.08 -13.43
C ASP A 435 -18.17 28.74 -12.26
N VAL A 436 -17.18 28.01 -11.72
CA VAL A 436 -16.12 28.52 -10.85
C VAL A 436 -15.02 29.12 -11.73
N ASP A 437 -14.76 30.42 -11.59
CA ASP A 437 -13.68 31.11 -12.27
C ASP A 437 -12.36 30.91 -11.49
N PRO A 438 -11.27 30.41 -12.10
CA PRO A 438 -9.99 30.23 -11.40
C PRO A 438 -9.31 31.54 -10.96
N ASP A 439 -9.71 32.68 -11.51
CA ASP A 439 -9.20 34.01 -11.12
C ASP A 439 -10.12 34.71 -10.07
N GLU A 440 -11.21 34.08 -9.63
CA GLU A 440 -12.09 34.58 -8.55
C GLU A 440 -11.58 34.12 -7.17
N GLU A 441 -11.17 35.08 -6.33
CA GLU A 441 -10.72 34.78 -4.95
C GLU A 441 -11.87 34.19 -4.11
N PRO A 442 -11.80 32.91 -3.66
CA PRO A 442 -12.82 32.34 -2.79
C PRO A 442 -12.80 33.03 -1.44
N ARG A 443 -13.97 33.20 -0.82
CA ARG A 443 -14.01 33.76 0.54
C ARG A 443 -13.32 32.82 1.54
N PRO A 444 -12.56 33.37 2.51
CA PRO A 444 -11.81 32.56 3.45
C PRO A 444 -12.74 31.68 4.28
N ALA A 445 -12.31 30.43 4.50
CA ALA A 445 -13.03 29.46 5.31
C ALA A 445 -13.25 30.02 6.74
N PRO A 446 -14.40 29.78 7.39
CA PRO A 446 -14.68 30.37 8.70
C PRO A 446 -13.68 29.94 9.77
N ALA A 447 -13.39 30.81 10.74
CA ALA A 447 -12.55 30.43 11.88
C ALA A 447 -13.33 29.53 12.86
N LEU A 448 -12.69 28.47 13.38
CA LEU A 448 -13.33 27.58 14.36
C LEU A 448 -13.39 28.15 15.78
N LEU A 449 -12.48 29.07 16.10
CA LEU A 449 -12.39 29.76 17.40
C LEU A 449 -12.48 31.28 17.18
N PRO A 450 -13.05 32.06 18.12
CA PRO A 450 -13.13 33.52 18.02
C PRO A 450 -11.76 34.18 17.81
N GLY A 451 -11.54 34.77 16.63
CA GLY A 451 -10.26 35.37 16.25
C GLY A 451 -9.16 34.37 15.87
N GLY A 452 -9.51 33.12 15.58
CA GLY A 452 -8.63 32.14 14.95
C GLY A 452 -8.39 32.42 13.46
N PRO A 453 -7.51 31.63 12.81
CA PRO A 453 -7.29 31.65 11.37
C PRO A 453 -8.41 30.87 10.63
N PRO A 454 -8.44 30.91 9.27
CA PRO A 454 -9.30 30.06 8.46
C PRO A 454 -9.06 28.56 8.71
N TRP A 455 -10.14 27.79 8.82
CA TRP A 455 -10.08 26.37 9.19
C TRP A 455 -9.57 25.44 8.07
N LEU A 456 -9.63 25.91 6.83
CA LEU A 456 -8.96 25.34 5.66
C LEU A 456 -7.96 26.39 5.12
N PRO A 457 -6.80 25.97 4.58
CA PRO A 457 -5.99 26.84 3.73
C PRO A 457 -6.76 27.27 2.48
N GLU A 458 -6.27 28.32 1.81
CA GLU A 458 -6.72 28.67 0.46
C GLU A 458 -6.42 27.53 -0.53
N PRO A 459 -7.30 27.24 -1.52
CA PRO A 459 -7.05 26.24 -2.54
C PRO A 459 -5.74 26.49 -3.29
N LEU A 460 -4.96 25.43 -3.52
CA LEU A 460 -3.73 25.55 -4.33
C LEU A 460 -4.10 25.86 -5.78
N ALA A 461 -3.62 26.99 -6.30
CA ALA A 461 -3.81 27.37 -7.69
C ALA A 461 -3.24 26.28 -8.63
N TRP A 462 -4.05 25.85 -9.60
CA TRP A 462 -3.82 24.63 -10.41
C TRP A 462 -2.50 24.61 -11.21
N ASP A 463 -1.94 25.78 -11.53
CA ASP A 463 -0.66 25.91 -12.24
C ASP A 463 0.50 26.39 -11.33
N ALA A 464 0.34 26.36 -10.00
CA ALA A 464 1.44 26.58 -9.05
C ALA A 464 2.37 25.34 -9.00
N GLU A 465 3.46 25.35 -9.77
CA GLU A 465 4.56 24.42 -9.52
C GLU A 465 5.10 24.64 -8.09
N PRO A 466 5.23 23.59 -7.26
CA PRO A 466 5.80 23.75 -5.93
C PRO A 466 7.27 24.16 -6.06
N GLU A 467 7.62 25.36 -5.57
CA GLU A 467 9.02 25.75 -5.47
C GLU A 467 9.76 24.69 -4.64
N PRO A 468 10.84 24.08 -5.16
CA PRO A 468 11.57 23.07 -4.41
C PRO A 468 12.29 23.75 -3.25
N GLU A 469 11.77 23.59 -2.03
CA GLU A 469 12.45 24.03 -0.81
C GLU A 469 13.89 23.49 -0.80
N ALA A 470 14.84 24.40 -0.98
CA ALA A 470 16.25 24.07 -1.13
C ALA A 470 16.84 23.68 0.23
N SER A 471 16.62 22.41 0.60
CA SER A 471 17.18 21.81 1.81
C SER A 471 18.70 21.71 1.69
N GLU A 472 19.39 22.74 2.17
CA GLU A 472 20.86 22.77 2.29
C GLU A 472 21.34 21.71 3.30
N VAL A 473 21.66 20.52 2.78
CA VAL A 473 22.30 19.46 3.55
C VAL A 473 23.82 19.59 3.40
N GLU A 474 24.49 20.19 4.39
CA GLU A 474 25.96 20.17 4.46
C GLU A 474 26.47 18.73 4.72
N GLU A 475 27.11 18.12 3.72
CA GLU A 475 27.84 16.85 3.90
C GLU A 475 29.18 17.07 4.64
N PRO A 476 29.43 16.41 5.78
CA PRO A 476 30.74 16.46 6.43
C PRO A 476 31.74 15.56 5.71
N THR A 477 32.88 16.13 5.30
CA THR A 477 33.94 15.43 4.57
C THR A 477 34.75 14.47 5.45
N VAL A 478 35.18 13.33 4.88
CA VAL A 478 35.98 12.31 5.57
C VAL A 478 37.26 12.02 4.78
N ASP A 479 38.41 12.28 5.40
CA ASP A 479 39.75 12.12 4.80
C ASP A 479 40.36 10.71 5.04
N ARG A 480 41.40 10.31 4.30
CA ARG A 480 41.68 8.88 4.01
C ARG A 480 43.18 8.45 3.97
N ALA A 481 43.44 7.25 4.51
CA ALA A 481 44.60 6.35 4.24
C ALA A 481 45.95 6.70 4.95
N PRO A 482 47.01 5.83 4.97
CA PRO A 482 47.16 4.52 4.28
C PRO A 482 47.80 3.30 5.04
N GLU A 483 47.57 2.12 4.44
CA GLU A 483 48.35 0.85 4.29
C GLU A 483 49.51 0.34 5.22
N PRO A 484 49.59 -1.00 5.45
CA PRO A 484 50.78 -1.72 5.97
C PRO A 484 51.22 -3.00 5.19
N VAL A 485 52.53 -3.29 5.09
CA VAL A 485 53.18 -4.54 4.55
C VAL A 485 54.71 -4.57 4.84
N PRO A 486 55.54 -5.64 4.61
CA PRO A 486 55.32 -7.10 4.43
C PRO A 486 56.40 -8.09 5.06
N SER A 487 56.26 -9.41 4.80
CA SER A 487 57.32 -10.48 4.71
C SER A 487 57.99 -11.03 6.01
N VAL A 488 58.72 -12.18 6.08
CA VAL A 488 59.22 -13.23 5.12
C VAL A 488 59.21 -14.65 5.78
N THR A 489 59.39 -15.75 5.02
CA THR A 489 59.53 -17.18 5.46
C THR A 489 60.99 -17.76 5.43
N PRO A 490 61.31 -19.01 4.98
CA PRO A 490 61.65 -20.23 5.77
C PRO A 490 63.10 -20.76 5.45
N PRO A 491 63.48 -22.08 5.35
CA PRO A 491 62.99 -23.37 5.89
C PRO A 491 64.04 -24.00 6.89
N PRO A 492 64.86 -25.09 6.69
CA PRO A 492 65.08 -26.12 5.64
C PRO A 492 64.98 -27.62 6.12
N THR A 493 65.44 -28.57 5.29
CA THR A 493 65.61 -30.04 5.54
C THR A 493 67.05 -30.50 5.16
N PRO A 494 67.60 -31.66 5.59
CA PRO A 494 67.48 -32.94 4.83
C PRO A 494 67.54 -34.26 5.68
N VAL A 495 66.87 -35.35 5.27
CA VAL A 495 67.35 -36.58 4.56
C VAL A 495 68.56 -37.33 5.17
N ALA A 496 68.34 -38.56 5.67
CA ALA A 496 69.04 -39.84 5.33
C ALA A 496 68.73 -40.98 6.37
N GLU A 497 69.06 -42.28 6.19
CA GLU A 497 68.74 -43.23 5.08
C GLU A 497 69.00 -44.72 5.49
N ALA A 498 68.14 -45.65 5.04
CA ALA A 498 68.36 -47.13 4.87
C ALA A 498 68.54 -48.08 6.11
N PRO A 499 68.44 -49.44 5.94
CA PRO A 499 68.09 -50.42 6.99
C PRO A 499 69.13 -51.60 7.08
N PRO A 500 68.85 -52.90 7.45
CA PRO A 500 67.70 -53.54 8.13
C PRO A 500 68.04 -54.62 9.23
N ALA A 501 66.99 -55.17 9.85
CA ALA A 501 66.80 -56.59 10.29
C ALA A 501 67.50 -57.22 11.54
N GLN A 502 66.74 -58.17 12.11
CA GLN A 502 67.11 -59.40 12.87
C GLN A 502 67.38 -59.36 14.39
N GLU A 503 66.35 -59.83 15.10
CA GLU A 503 66.30 -60.54 16.40
C GLU A 503 67.22 -61.80 16.48
N PRO A 504 67.31 -62.52 17.64
CA PRO A 504 67.30 -62.12 19.07
C PRO A 504 68.49 -62.83 19.80
N PRO A 505 68.33 -63.37 21.04
CA PRO A 505 68.10 -62.75 22.35
C PRO A 505 69.44 -62.63 23.13
N VAL A 506 69.54 -62.11 24.36
CA VAL A 506 69.15 -62.73 25.65
C VAL A 506 69.44 -61.73 26.78
N MET A 507 68.58 -61.72 27.83
CA MET A 507 68.77 -61.03 29.11
C MET A 507 68.98 -59.49 29.05
N GLU A 508 67.89 -58.74 29.06
CA GLU A 508 67.93 -57.41 29.66
C GLU A 508 68.03 -57.53 31.19
N PRO A 509 68.93 -56.79 31.86
CA PRO A 509 68.87 -56.62 33.31
C PRO A 509 67.64 -55.77 33.68
N GLN A 510 67.12 -55.93 34.89
CA GLN A 510 66.08 -55.05 35.44
C GLN A 510 66.55 -53.59 35.33
N PRO A 511 65.77 -52.67 34.73
CA PRO A 511 66.20 -51.29 34.53
C PRO A 511 66.41 -50.61 35.89
N THR A 512 67.55 -49.96 36.06
CA THR A 512 67.83 -49.12 37.23
C THR A 512 66.94 -47.88 37.23
N ASP A 513 66.73 -47.27 38.40
CA ASP A 513 65.81 -46.13 38.57
C ASP A 513 66.08 -44.98 37.58
N ASP A 514 67.33 -44.75 37.19
CA ASP A 514 67.69 -43.71 36.23
C ASP A 514 67.28 -44.05 34.79
N ALA A 515 67.31 -45.32 34.38
CA ALA A 515 66.74 -45.75 33.10
C ALA A 515 65.20 -45.56 33.09
N LEU A 516 64.55 -45.86 34.22
CA LEU A 516 63.11 -45.65 34.37
C LEU A 516 62.74 -44.14 34.32
N ARG A 517 63.60 -43.26 34.85
CA ARG A 517 63.46 -41.80 34.74
C ARG A 517 63.60 -41.31 33.30
N VAL A 518 64.60 -41.78 32.56
CA VAL A 518 64.79 -41.42 31.14
C VAL A 518 63.58 -41.84 30.31
N MET A 519 63.14 -43.10 30.41
CA MET A 519 61.95 -43.59 29.70
C MET A 519 60.68 -42.81 30.05
N THR A 520 60.55 -42.34 31.29
CA THR A 520 59.41 -41.50 31.72
C THR A 520 59.49 -40.10 31.08
N ALA A 521 60.67 -39.48 31.06
CA ALA A 521 60.88 -38.18 30.43
C ALA A 521 60.66 -38.22 28.91
N GLU A 522 61.09 -39.30 28.25
CA GLU A 522 60.84 -39.56 26.82
C GLU A 522 59.35 -39.78 26.54
N ARG A 523 58.66 -40.63 27.31
CA ARG A 523 57.21 -40.83 27.22
C ARG A 523 56.46 -39.50 27.32
N ASP A 524 56.84 -38.65 28.28
CA ASP A 524 56.19 -37.37 28.50
C ASP A 524 56.54 -36.34 27.40
N ALA A 525 57.70 -36.47 26.75
CA ALA A 525 58.03 -35.70 25.55
C ALA A 525 57.18 -36.14 24.34
N LEU A 526 57.06 -37.45 24.09
CA LEU A 526 56.20 -38.00 23.05
C LEU A 526 54.73 -37.66 23.29
N ALA A 527 54.25 -37.66 24.53
CA ALA A 527 52.88 -37.24 24.86
C ALA A 527 52.61 -35.76 24.50
N ARG A 528 53.58 -34.87 24.76
CA ARG A 528 53.51 -33.46 24.32
C ARG A 528 53.60 -33.29 22.81
N GLU A 529 54.32 -34.18 22.12
CA GLU A 529 54.41 -34.21 20.66
C GLU A 529 53.09 -34.62 20.02
N VAL A 530 52.49 -35.71 20.50
CA VAL A 530 51.19 -36.22 20.03
C VAL A 530 50.09 -35.17 20.25
N ALA A 531 50.04 -34.53 21.42
CA ALA A 531 49.06 -33.47 21.69
C ALA A 531 49.17 -32.32 20.67
N ARG A 532 50.39 -31.82 20.40
CA ARG A 532 50.60 -30.72 19.44
C ARG A 532 50.26 -31.11 17.99
N LEU A 533 50.47 -32.38 17.62
CA LEU A 533 50.09 -32.91 16.32
C LEU A 533 48.56 -33.08 16.19
N GLN A 534 47.87 -33.37 17.29
CA GLN A 534 46.40 -33.38 17.34
C GLN A 534 45.83 -31.96 17.21
N ASP A 535 46.35 -30.99 17.98
CA ASP A 535 45.96 -29.57 17.90
C ASP A 535 46.13 -29.02 16.46
N ALA A 536 47.23 -29.38 15.79
CA ALA A 536 47.49 -28.99 14.40
C ALA A 536 46.52 -29.66 13.41
N ALA A 537 46.24 -30.96 13.56
CA ALA A 537 45.33 -31.68 12.69
C ALA A 537 43.88 -31.17 12.79
N ASP A 538 43.43 -30.79 13.99
CA ASP A 538 42.11 -30.18 14.18
C ASP A 538 42.02 -28.77 13.58
N ALA A 539 43.11 -27.98 13.65
CA ALA A 539 43.19 -26.68 12.98
C ALA A 539 43.10 -26.80 11.44
N ASP A 540 43.89 -27.72 10.84
CA ASP A 540 43.85 -28.01 9.40
C ASP A 540 42.47 -28.51 8.94
N ALA A 541 41.81 -29.35 9.75
CA ALA A 541 40.47 -29.84 9.47
C ALA A 541 39.42 -28.71 9.45
N ASP A 542 39.53 -27.75 10.36
CA ASP A 542 38.62 -26.61 10.43
C ASP A 542 38.92 -25.55 9.34
N GLU A 543 40.18 -25.38 8.91
CA GLU A 543 40.50 -24.60 7.70
C GLU A 543 39.95 -25.26 6.43
N LEU A 544 40.17 -26.56 6.22
CA LEU A 544 39.64 -27.29 5.06
C LEU A 544 38.10 -27.19 4.97
N LYS A 545 37.43 -27.17 6.12
CA LYS A 545 35.97 -26.98 6.26
C LYS A 545 35.54 -25.55 5.90
N ARG A 546 36.32 -24.52 6.25
CA ARG A 546 36.10 -23.11 5.83
C ARG A 546 36.31 -22.95 4.32
N LEU A 547 37.38 -23.51 3.75
CA LEU A 547 37.65 -23.49 2.31
C LEU A 547 36.55 -24.20 1.51
N ARG A 548 36.09 -25.38 1.96
CA ARG A 548 34.94 -26.11 1.39
C ARG A 548 33.60 -25.40 1.53
N ARG A 549 33.47 -24.39 2.41
CA ARG A 549 32.30 -23.50 2.44
C ARG A 549 32.44 -22.44 1.35
N ARG A 550 33.56 -21.69 1.35
CA ARG A 550 33.86 -20.62 0.37
C ARG A 550 33.74 -21.11 -1.07
N GLY A 551 34.25 -22.29 -1.41
CA GLY A 551 34.10 -22.87 -2.75
C GLY A 551 32.64 -23.04 -3.18
N ARG A 552 31.79 -23.63 -2.32
CA ARG A 552 30.35 -23.79 -2.60
C ARG A 552 29.62 -22.45 -2.70
N ASP A 553 30.01 -21.46 -1.90
CA ASP A 553 29.46 -20.10 -1.96
C ASP A 553 29.82 -19.41 -3.30
N GLN A 554 31.02 -19.67 -3.83
CA GLN A 554 31.47 -19.23 -5.16
C GLN A 554 30.75 -19.97 -6.30
N ASP A 555 30.64 -21.31 -6.24
CA ASP A 555 29.93 -22.12 -7.25
C ASP A 555 28.46 -21.69 -7.42
N GLN A 556 27.77 -21.42 -6.29
CA GLN A 556 26.41 -20.88 -6.31
C GLN A 556 26.34 -19.50 -6.95
N THR A 557 27.33 -18.64 -6.69
CA THR A 557 27.44 -17.30 -7.28
C THR A 557 27.65 -17.37 -8.79
N VAL A 558 28.56 -18.22 -9.26
CA VAL A 558 28.79 -18.45 -10.70
C VAL A 558 27.53 -19.01 -11.37
N SER A 559 26.91 -20.05 -10.79
CA SER A 559 25.67 -20.63 -11.32
C SER A 559 24.53 -19.62 -11.43
N ARG A 560 24.43 -18.67 -10.49
CA ARG A 560 23.46 -17.56 -10.54
C ARG A 560 23.77 -16.60 -11.70
N LEU A 561 25.02 -16.17 -11.84
CA LEU A 561 25.44 -15.25 -12.89
C LEU A 561 25.26 -15.84 -14.30
N THR A 562 25.63 -17.10 -14.53
CA THR A 562 25.43 -17.78 -15.82
C THR A 562 23.94 -17.83 -16.20
N LYS A 563 23.04 -18.08 -15.23
CA LYS A 563 21.58 -18.08 -15.46
C LYS A 563 21.05 -16.67 -15.76
N GLN A 564 21.63 -15.63 -15.18
CA GLN A 564 21.26 -14.24 -15.45
C GLN A 564 21.71 -13.78 -16.85
N LEU A 565 22.89 -14.21 -17.32
CA LEU A 565 23.35 -13.94 -18.70
C LEU A 565 22.43 -14.61 -19.73
N ALA A 566 22.22 -15.93 -19.62
CA ALA A 566 21.34 -16.66 -20.55
C ALA A 566 19.88 -16.16 -20.55
N ALA A 567 19.41 -15.55 -19.45
CA ALA A 567 18.12 -14.87 -19.42
C ALA A 567 18.12 -13.56 -20.20
N LYS A 568 19.19 -12.76 -20.12
CA LYS A 568 19.35 -11.51 -20.89
C LYS A 568 19.51 -11.76 -22.39
N ASP A 569 20.29 -12.76 -22.79
CA ASP A 569 20.47 -13.10 -24.21
C ASP A 569 19.13 -13.47 -24.87
N LYS A 570 18.29 -14.21 -24.14
CA LYS A 570 16.92 -14.53 -24.57
C LYS A 570 15.98 -13.30 -24.60
N GLN A 571 16.20 -12.30 -23.75
CA GLN A 571 15.46 -11.04 -23.81
C GLN A 571 15.85 -10.22 -25.06
N LEU A 572 17.14 -10.15 -25.39
CA LEU A 572 17.64 -9.43 -26.56
C LEU A 572 17.08 -10.00 -27.88
N ALA A 573 17.18 -11.32 -28.09
CA ALA A 573 16.62 -11.96 -29.29
C ALA A 573 15.08 -11.83 -29.38
N GLY A 574 14.40 -11.63 -28.25
CA GLY A 574 12.97 -11.32 -28.19
C GLY A 574 12.63 -9.88 -28.60
N VAL A 575 13.56 -8.94 -28.43
CA VAL A 575 13.39 -7.54 -28.86
C VAL A 575 13.60 -7.41 -30.38
N GLU A 576 14.57 -8.11 -30.96
CA GLU A 576 14.87 -8.05 -32.40
C GLU A 576 13.65 -8.42 -33.26
N GLY A 577 12.98 -9.54 -32.97
CA GLY A 577 11.76 -9.93 -33.71
C GLY A 577 10.58 -8.95 -33.54
N ILE A 578 10.50 -8.24 -32.40
CA ILE A 578 9.47 -7.20 -32.18
C ILE A 578 9.75 -5.96 -33.05
N LEU A 579 11.00 -5.69 -33.44
CA LEU A 579 11.34 -4.61 -34.35
C LEU A 579 10.97 -4.98 -35.81
N GLU A 580 11.32 -6.19 -36.26
CA GLU A 580 11.02 -6.65 -37.62
C GLU A 580 9.52 -6.65 -37.96
N ASP A 581 8.66 -7.09 -37.03
CA ASP A 581 7.20 -7.07 -37.25
C ASP A 581 6.64 -5.64 -37.25
N ARG A 582 7.18 -4.72 -36.44
CA ARG A 582 6.73 -3.31 -36.41
C ARG A 582 7.09 -2.54 -37.68
N ASP A 583 8.23 -2.81 -38.29
CA ASP A 583 8.60 -2.18 -39.55
C ASP A 583 7.80 -2.73 -40.74
N ARG A 584 7.30 -3.97 -40.63
CA ARG A 584 6.32 -4.54 -41.57
C ARG A 584 4.95 -3.88 -41.42
N ASP A 585 4.44 -3.74 -40.19
CA ASP A 585 3.17 -3.06 -39.90
C ASP A 585 3.14 -1.60 -40.43
N ARG A 586 4.26 -0.87 -40.31
CA ARG A 586 4.39 0.54 -40.71
C ARG A 586 4.37 0.77 -42.23
N ASN A 587 4.59 -0.26 -43.04
CA ASN A 587 4.75 -0.18 -44.49
C ASN A 587 3.82 -1.14 -45.25
N ALA A 588 2.63 -1.39 -44.71
CA ALA A 588 1.67 -2.36 -45.25
C ALA A 588 0.89 -1.85 -46.48
N PHE A 589 0.64 -0.54 -46.58
CA PHE A 589 -0.13 0.09 -47.66
C PHE A 589 0.64 1.24 -48.33
N PRO A 590 0.51 1.43 -49.66
CA PRO A 590 1.19 2.49 -50.40
C PRO A 590 0.46 3.84 -50.35
N ASP A 591 -0.85 3.85 -50.02
CA ASP A 591 -1.59 5.09 -49.77
C ASP A 591 -1.47 5.48 -48.29
N PRO A 592 -1.04 6.72 -47.96
CA PRO A 592 -0.90 7.16 -46.58
C PRO A 592 -2.22 7.17 -45.77
N ALA A 593 -3.38 7.31 -46.42
CA ALA A 593 -4.66 7.36 -45.75
C ALA A 593 -5.22 5.95 -45.46
N GLU A 594 -4.93 4.95 -46.30
CA GLU A 594 -5.13 3.53 -46.01
C GLU A 594 -4.15 3.06 -44.93
N GLN A 595 -2.87 3.38 -45.04
CA GLN A 595 -1.84 3.02 -44.04
C GLN A 595 -2.18 3.58 -42.64
N PHE A 596 -2.60 4.85 -42.54
CA PHE A 596 -3.00 5.43 -41.26
C PHE A 596 -4.26 4.76 -40.67
N ARG A 597 -5.25 4.43 -41.50
CA ARG A 597 -6.44 3.68 -41.04
C ARG A 597 -6.08 2.27 -40.59
N TYR A 598 -5.18 1.59 -41.30
CA TYR A 598 -4.66 0.29 -40.88
C TYR A 598 -3.96 0.35 -39.52
N GLU A 599 -3.16 1.40 -39.25
CA GLU A 599 -2.52 1.57 -37.94
C GLU A 599 -3.52 1.83 -36.81
N VAL A 600 -4.56 2.64 -37.04
CA VAL A 600 -5.66 2.84 -36.07
C VAL A 600 -6.47 1.57 -35.86
N ASP A 601 -6.78 0.82 -36.92
CA ASP A 601 -7.44 -0.49 -36.86
C ASP A 601 -6.61 -1.50 -36.02
N LEU A 602 -5.31 -1.57 -36.28
CA LEU A 602 -4.37 -2.50 -35.66
C LEU A 602 -4.11 -2.18 -34.19
N GLU A 603 -3.89 -0.91 -33.85
CA GLU A 603 -3.67 -0.50 -32.45
C GLU A 603 -4.99 -0.57 -31.66
N TRP A 604 -6.16 -0.24 -32.23
CA TRP A 604 -7.46 -0.51 -31.59
C TRP A 604 -7.68 -2.01 -31.38
N ALA A 605 -7.26 -2.84 -32.35
CA ALA A 605 -7.35 -4.29 -32.25
C ALA A 605 -6.46 -4.87 -31.14
N ARG A 606 -5.26 -4.30 -30.94
CA ARG A 606 -4.26 -4.68 -29.92
C ARG A 606 -4.58 -4.14 -28.52
N ARG A 607 -5.04 -2.89 -28.42
CA ARG A 607 -5.16 -2.12 -27.16
C ARG A 607 -6.49 -2.30 -26.42
N ILE A 608 -7.60 -2.50 -27.13
CA ILE A 608 -8.93 -2.70 -26.51
C ILE A 608 -9.25 -4.21 -26.45
N PRO A 609 -9.45 -4.81 -25.26
CA PRO A 609 -9.86 -6.21 -25.13
C PRO A 609 -11.17 -6.51 -25.85
N ALA A 610 -11.31 -7.74 -26.38
CA ALA A 610 -12.48 -8.12 -27.19
C ALA A 610 -13.83 -7.95 -26.47
N ALA A 611 -13.86 -8.02 -25.14
CA ALA A 611 -15.05 -7.81 -24.31
C ALA A 611 -15.38 -6.32 -24.07
N GLU A 612 -14.42 -5.39 -24.19
CA GLU A 612 -14.65 -3.94 -24.04
C GLU A 612 -15.18 -3.30 -25.34
N LYS A 613 -14.89 -3.89 -26.50
CA LYS A 613 -15.26 -3.33 -27.83
C LYS A 613 -16.74 -2.99 -28.05
N PRO A 614 -17.73 -3.69 -27.44
CA PRO A 614 -19.13 -3.28 -27.51
C PRO A 614 -19.45 -2.00 -26.72
N ASN A 615 -18.71 -1.74 -25.63
CA ASN A 615 -18.88 -0.59 -24.75
C ASN A 615 -18.02 0.61 -25.20
N LEU A 616 -16.95 0.34 -25.94
CA LEU A 616 -16.06 1.31 -26.57
C LEU A 616 -16.09 1.14 -28.10
N PRO A 617 -17.26 1.36 -28.73
CA PRO A 617 -17.38 1.32 -30.18
C PRO A 617 -16.50 2.41 -30.80
N ARG A 618 -15.73 2.05 -31.81
CA ARG A 618 -14.93 3.01 -32.57
C ARG A 618 -15.85 3.89 -33.40
N ALA A 619 -15.88 5.19 -33.13
CA ALA A 619 -16.60 6.15 -33.96
C ALA A 619 -16.04 6.20 -35.39
N SER A 620 -16.88 6.60 -36.35
CA SER A 620 -16.40 7.08 -37.65
C SER A 620 -15.58 8.35 -37.46
N TYR A 621 -14.59 8.56 -38.32
CA TYR A 621 -13.78 9.75 -38.31
C TYR A 621 -13.29 10.13 -39.71
N LEU A 622 -13.15 11.43 -39.93
CA LEU A 622 -12.66 12.05 -41.15
C LEU A 622 -11.18 12.43 -40.99
N LEU A 623 -10.48 12.52 -42.13
CA LEU A 623 -9.11 13.02 -42.20
C LEU A 623 -9.14 14.39 -42.89
N GLY A 624 -8.82 15.45 -42.15
CA GLY A 624 -8.62 16.79 -42.69
C GLY A 624 -7.39 16.84 -43.61
N ALA A 625 -7.38 17.83 -44.52
CA ALA A 625 -6.38 17.91 -45.58
C ALA A 625 -4.93 18.00 -45.06
N ASP A 626 -4.71 18.71 -43.94
CA ASP A 626 -3.38 18.94 -43.34
C ASP A 626 -2.97 17.85 -42.33
N PHE A 627 -3.84 16.87 -42.04
CA PHE A 627 -3.57 15.85 -41.02
C PHE A 627 -2.45 14.89 -41.43
N LEU A 628 -2.56 14.27 -42.60
CA LEU A 628 -1.54 13.34 -43.09
C LEU A 628 -0.21 14.05 -43.44
N PRO A 629 -0.19 15.26 -44.03
CA PRO A 629 1.02 16.07 -44.16
C PRO A 629 1.71 16.35 -42.81
N SER A 630 0.99 16.87 -41.81
CA SER A 630 1.60 17.18 -40.51
C SER A 630 2.05 15.92 -39.75
N LEU A 631 1.32 14.79 -39.89
CA LEU A 631 1.73 13.51 -39.33
C LEU A 631 3.00 12.92 -40.01
N ALA A 632 3.34 13.33 -41.22
CA ALA A 632 4.58 12.93 -41.90
C ALA A 632 5.81 13.75 -41.45
N GLU A 633 5.62 14.88 -40.77
CA GLU A 633 6.70 15.75 -40.26
C GLU A 633 7.15 15.40 -38.82
N VAL A 634 6.46 14.47 -38.14
CA VAL A 634 6.79 14.07 -36.76
C VAL A 634 7.60 12.77 -36.70
N SER A 635 8.31 12.51 -35.59
CA SER A 635 9.14 11.31 -35.48
C SER A 635 8.30 10.02 -35.38
N ASP A 636 8.90 8.87 -35.68
CA ASP A 636 8.25 7.55 -35.55
C ASP A 636 7.68 7.26 -34.15
N ARG A 637 8.24 7.89 -33.10
CA ARG A 637 7.71 7.84 -31.73
C ARG A 637 6.44 8.68 -31.60
N ASP A 638 6.48 9.89 -32.13
CA ASP A 638 5.38 10.85 -32.07
C ASP A 638 4.20 10.39 -32.94
N ARG A 639 4.46 9.79 -34.11
CA ARG A 639 3.45 9.19 -34.99
C ARG A 639 2.74 8.01 -34.33
N ALA A 640 3.47 7.12 -33.66
CA ALA A 640 2.87 6.05 -32.85
C ALA A 640 2.03 6.62 -31.68
N LYS A 641 2.51 7.66 -30.99
CA LYS A 641 1.78 8.35 -29.93
C LYS A 641 0.52 9.08 -30.46
N ALA A 642 0.55 9.56 -31.71
CA ALA A 642 -0.62 10.16 -32.37
C ALA A 642 -1.70 9.12 -32.68
N VAL A 643 -1.35 7.93 -33.21
CA VAL A 643 -2.29 6.82 -33.43
C VAL A 643 -2.97 6.41 -32.12
N GLU A 644 -2.20 6.30 -31.05
CA GLU A 644 -2.70 6.02 -29.70
C GLU A 644 -3.72 7.07 -29.21
N VAL A 645 -3.39 8.36 -29.33
CA VAL A 645 -4.30 9.47 -28.97
C VAL A 645 -5.55 9.46 -29.85
N VAL A 646 -5.43 9.19 -31.15
CA VAL A 646 -6.58 9.14 -32.06
C VAL A 646 -7.56 8.06 -31.65
N ILE A 647 -7.09 6.90 -31.18
CA ILE A 647 -7.96 5.85 -30.63
C ILE A 647 -8.66 6.32 -29.35
N GLU A 648 -7.95 7.02 -28.47
CA GLU A 648 -8.54 7.62 -27.26
C GLU A 648 -9.62 8.65 -27.62
N VAL A 649 -9.41 9.48 -28.65
CA VAL A 649 -10.39 10.47 -29.13
C VAL A 649 -11.64 9.78 -29.71
N ILE A 650 -11.47 8.87 -30.68
CA ILE A 650 -12.60 8.22 -31.38
C ILE A 650 -13.31 7.13 -30.54
N THR A 651 -12.90 6.93 -29.29
CA THR A 651 -13.59 6.07 -28.30
C THR A 651 -14.02 6.83 -27.04
N GLY A 652 -13.83 8.16 -26.98
CA GLY A 652 -14.14 8.99 -25.82
C GLY A 652 -13.13 8.91 -24.66
N ARG A 653 -12.31 7.86 -24.57
CA ARG A 653 -11.30 7.66 -23.50
C ARG A 653 -10.27 8.79 -23.37
N VAL A 654 -10.19 9.72 -24.31
CA VAL A 654 -9.33 10.92 -24.23
C VAL A 654 -9.75 11.91 -23.14
N TYR A 655 -10.98 11.78 -22.64
CA TYR A 655 -11.50 12.55 -21.51
C TYR A 655 -11.23 11.85 -20.17
N ASP A 656 -11.15 10.51 -20.14
CA ASP A 656 -10.78 9.69 -18.97
C ASP A 656 -9.29 9.81 -18.54
N MET A 657 -8.51 10.70 -19.17
CA MET A 657 -7.04 10.72 -19.05
C MET A 657 -6.49 12.14 -18.76
N PRO A 658 -6.38 12.56 -17.48
CA PRO A 658 -5.94 13.91 -17.12
C PRO A 658 -4.61 14.38 -17.76
N GLY A 659 -3.64 13.47 -17.90
CA GLY A 659 -2.35 13.75 -18.56
C GLY A 659 -2.44 14.14 -20.05
N ARG A 660 -3.63 14.00 -20.67
CA ARG A 660 -3.91 14.45 -22.03
C ARG A 660 -4.21 15.95 -22.14
N ARG A 661 -4.68 16.61 -21.07
CA ARG A 661 -5.14 18.02 -21.06
C ARG A 661 -5.94 18.35 -22.34
N THR A 662 -7.07 17.65 -22.50
CA THR A 662 -7.96 17.72 -23.67
C THR A 662 -8.94 18.89 -23.53
N HIS A 663 -8.77 19.93 -24.34
CA HIS A 663 -9.57 21.17 -24.20
C HIS A 663 -9.97 21.75 -25.56
N GLN A 664 -11.10 22.45 -25.59
CA GLN A 664 -11.53 23.24 -26.73
C GLN A 664 -10.54 24.39 -26.98
N MET A 665 -10.23 24.66 -28.25
CA MET A 665 -9.25 25.69 -28.63
C MET A 665 -9.91 27.08 -28.71
N ARG A 666 -9.21 28.12 -28.29
CA ARG A 666 -9.64 29.53 -28.38
C ARG A 666 -9.09 30.21 -29.64
N THR A 667 -9.65 31.35 -30.05
CA THR A 667 -9.19 32.15 -31.20
C THR A 667 -7.85 32.86 -30.96
N GLY A 668 -7.44 32.99 -29.70
CA GLY A 668 -6.19 33.60 -29.28
C GLY A 668 -5.60 32.90 -28.06
N ALA A 669 -4.87 33.65 -27.24
CA ALA A 669 -4.09 33.15 -26.10
C ALA A 669 -4.65 33.56 -24.73
N GLY A 670 -5.68 34.41 -24.68
CA GLY A 670 -6.28 34.87 -23.43
C GLY A 670 -7.27 33.89 -22.78
N GLY A 671 -7.70 34.24 -21.57
CA GLY A 671 -8.86 33.63 -20.90
C GLY A 671 -10.14 33.87 -21.70
N ASP A 672 -10.38 35.14 -22.04
CA ASP A 672 -11.61 35.64 -22.69
C ASP A 672 -11.73 35.35 -24.19
N ASP A 673 -10.68 34.82 -24.83
CA ASP A 673 -10.70 34.57 -26.28
C ASP A 673 -11.80 33.53 -26.63
N PRO A 674 -12.75 33.83 -27.52
CA PRO A 674 -13.85 32.93 -27.82
C PRO A 674 -13.37 31.62 -28.44
N TYR A 675 -14.13 30.54 -28.25
CA TYR A 675 -13.75 29.24 -28.79
C TYR A 675 -13.75 29.20 -30.33
N LEU A 676 -12.69 28.63 -30.89
CA LEU A 676 -12.53 28.48 -32.33
C LEU A 676 -13.59 27.51 -32.88
N SER A 677 -14.45 28.06 -33.72
CA SER A 677 -15.54 27.35 -34.39
C SER A 677 -15.52 27.62 -35.89
N ARG A 678 -15.96 26.63 -36.67
CA ARG A 678 -16.04 26.67 -38.13
C ARG A 678 -17.46 27.06 -38.56
N ALA A 679 -17.63 27.59 -39.77
CA ALA A 679 -18.90 28.14 -40.27
C ALA A 679 -20.03 27.11 -40.43
N ASP A 680 -19.73 25.80 -40.34
CA ASP A 680 -20.69 24.70 -40.26
C ASP A 680 -21.14 24.38 -38.82
N GLY A 681 -20.55 25.01 -37.81
CA GLY A 681 -20.78 24.76 -36.38
C GLY A 681 -19.81 23.76 -35.74
N ALA A 682 -18.79 23.26 -36.47
CA ALA A 682 -17.79 22.38 -35.88
C ALA A 682 -16.89 23.14 -34.89
N THR A 683 -16.51 22.51 -33.78
CA THR A 683 -15.65 23.09 -32.73
C THR A 683 -14.24 22.52 -32.77
N CYS A 684 -13.21 23.35 -32.63
CA CYS A 684 -11.81 22.90 -32.62
C CYS A 684 -11.35 22.50 -31.22
N TRP A 685 -10.66 21.38 -31.10
CA TRP A 685 -10.12 20.82 -29.87
C TRP A 685 -8.63 20.52 -29.99
N ARG A 686 -7.90 20.65 -28.88
CA ARG A 686 -6.48 20.29 -28.75
C ARG A 686 -6.27 19.25 -27.66
N VAL A 687 -5.35 18.32 -27.89
CA VAL A 687 -4.96 17.30 -26.91
C VAL A 687 -3.46 16.99 -26.98
N ASN A 688 -2.81 16.82 -25.83
CA ASN A 688 -1.38 16.51 -25.75
C ASN A 688 -1.07 15.06 -26.13
N LEU A 689 -0.13 14.85 -27.06
CA LEU A 689 0.48 13.54 -27.30
C LEU A 689 1.38 13.15 -26.10
N GLN A 690 2.07 14.14 -25.54
CA GLN A 690 3.09 14.01 -24.49
C GLN A 690 2.98 15.22 -23.53
N HIS A 691 3.24 15.00 -22.24
CA HIS A 691 3.27 16.04 -21.20
C HIS A 691 4.69 16.15 -20.61
N GLY A 692 5.06 17.32 -20.08
CA GLY A 692 6.34 17.53 -19.38
C GLY A 692 7.58 17.48 -20.28
N THR A 693 7.47 17.74 -21.58
CA THR A 693 8.61 17.74 -22.52
C THR A 693 8.73 19.04 -23.32
N PRO A 694 9.94 19.60 -23.50
CA PRO A 694 10.17 20.69 -24.45
C PRO A 694 9.76 20.26 -25.87
N GLN A 695 9.11 21.17 -26.61
CA GLN A 695 8.49 20.88 -27.92
C GLN A 695 7.43 19.76 -27.86
N ALA A 696 6.71 19.63 -26.74
CA ALA A 696 5.54 18.76 -26.64
C ALA A 696 4.58 18.99 -27.82
N ARG A 697 4.07 17.89 -28.39
CA ARG A 697 3.17 17.95 -29.54
C ARG A 697 1.71 17.75 -29.14
N ARG A 698 0.82 18.40 -29.89
CA ARG A 698 -0.64 18.34 -29.76
C ARG A 698 -1.26 17.80 -31.05
N LEU A 699 -2.33 17.02 -30.90
CA LEU A 699 -3.28 16.71 -31.96
C LEU A 699 -4.37 17.77 -31.91
N HIS A 700 -4.70 18.34 -33.07
CA HIS A 700 -5.87 19.18 -33.28
C HIS A 700 -6.93 18.38 -34.03
N PHE A 701 -8.18 18.48 -33.58
CA PHE A 701 -9.33 17.80 -34.21
C PHE A 701 -10.58 18.66 -34.08
N TRP A 702 -11.50 18.49 -35.02
CA TRP A 702 -12.82 19.11 -34.99
C TRP A 702 -13.87 18.11 -34.52
N VAL A 703 -14.78 18.56 -33.66
CA VAL A 703 -16.03 17.86 -33.37
C VAL A 703 -17.13 18.52 -34.21
N LEU A 704 -17.70 17.77 -35.15
CA LEU A 704 -18.77 18.25 -36.02
C LEU A 704 -20.11 18.33 -35.25
N PRO A 705 -21.10 19.13 -35.72
CA PRO A 705 -22.44 19.18 -35.11
C PRO A 705 -23.18 17.82 -35.09
N THR A 706 -22.72 16.85 -35.89
CA THR A 706 -23.20 15.47 -35.93
C THR A 706 -22.62 14.58 -34.82
N GLY A 707 -21.62 15.06 -34.09
CA GLY A 707 -20.82 14.25 -33.16
C GLY A 707 -19.70 13.44 -33.82
N GLU A 708 -19.48 13.56 -35.13
CA GLU A 708 -18.35 12.94 -35.83
C GLU A 708 -17.05 13.71 -35.59
N ILE A 709 -15.91 13.01 -35.63
CA ILE A 709 -14.57 13.57 -35.43
C ILE A 709 -13.87 13.78 -36.77
N GLU A 710 -13.29 14.96 -36.99
CA GLU A 710 -12.42 15.26 -38.13
C GLU A 710 -11.01 15.59 -37.62
N LEU A 711 -10.04 14.70 -37.87
CA LEU A 711 -8.65 14.88 -37.46
C LEU A 711 -8.00 15.99 -38.30
N SER A 712 -7.45 17.02 -37.66
CA SER A 712 -7.05 18.26 -38.32
C SER A 712 -5.54 18.35 -38.57
N SER A 713 -4.71 18.27 -37.52
CA SER A 713 -3.24 18.27 -37.65
C SER A 713 -2.52 17.76 -36.40
N VAL A 714 -1.22 17.46 -36.52
CA VAL A 714 -0.32 17.20 -35.37
C VAL A 714 0.81 18.23 -35.36
N ARG A 715 0.89 19.06 -34.32
CA ARG A 715 1.76 20.25 -34.25
C ARG A 715 2.50 20.36 -32.93
N ILE A 716 3.48 21.27 -32.83
CA ILE A 716 4.08 21.67 -31.54
C ILE A 716 3.12 22.52 -30.72
N HIS A 717 3.30 22.58 -29.40
CA HIS A 717 2.32 23.18 -28.49
C HIS A 717 2.01 24.67 -28.71
N ASP A 718 2.89 25.42 -29.36
CA ASP A 718 2.76 26.86 -29.66
C ASP A 718 2.07 27.13 -31.01
N ASP A 719 2.06 26.16 -31.92
CA ASP A 719 1.49 26.32 -33.26
C ASP A 719 -0.04 26.10 -33.20
N MET A 720 -0.74 27.12 -32.70
CA MET A 720 -2.19 27.19 -32.51
C MET A 720 -3.01 27.24 -33.81
N ARG A 721 -2.47 26.72 -34.92
CA ARG A 721 -3.25 26.50 -36.14
C ARG A 721 -3.93 25.12 -36.07
N PRO A 722 -5.20 24.99 -36.47
CA PRO A 722 -5.81 23.67 -36.63
C PRO A 722 -5.09 22.80 -37.68
#